data_AF-A0A9W4NPD1-F1
#
_entry.id   AF-A0A9W4NPD1-F1
#
_cell.length_a   1.000
_cell.length_b   1.000
_cell.length_c   1.000
_cell.angle_alpha   90.00
_cell.angle_beta   90.00
_cell.angle_gamma   90.00
#
_symmetry.space_group_name_H-M   'P 1'
#
loop_
_entity.id
_entity.type
_entity.pdbx_description
1 polymer ?
#
loop_
_entity_poly.entity_id
_entity_poly.type
_entity_poly.pdbx_seq_one_letter_code
_entity_poly.pdbx_strand_id
1 'polypeptide(L)'
;MPSIDDARSQDDEATNPRAPQSMPDKKPSEAKSEWDYQKKFCMAQSKEFDELMDMVGLESVKAKFLAIKSKVDTSIRQGVSLDRERFGSVLLGNPGTGKTTVARLYARFLAAVGIIPGQQFTETTGSRLANEGVSGCQKLIDDTLKEGGGVIFIDEAYQLVSGSSFGGTVLDFLLAEVENQTEKIVFILAGYERPMETFFAHNQGLPSRFPHQLKFEDFDDTELMEIMQGWIEKTYKKRMKVDGGLGGLYCRILARRIGRGRGREGFANARAVENAMSRVSERQSERLRQQRRQGGSKVDDFFFDRRDLIGPDPSNALKSSKAWERLQSMIGLSSVKKTVEALLDTMQYNFQRELNEQPLVEYSLNQVFLGNPGTGKTSIAKIYGQILVDIGFLSNGEVVVKNPSDFVGSVIGESEKTTKGILAATLGKVLVIDEAYGLFAGGTSNDTGARSDPYRTAVVDTIVAEVQSTPGDDRCVLLLGYKDQMQQMFQNVNPGLTRRFPMDQAFIFEDFTEKELGQILDLKLREQAYSLTDRARRVVAEMLKRSRNRPHFGNAGEIDILLNAAKMHHQKRISTNKSTGHITNAVLDAVDFDENFDRADNSEASVSKMFEGVVGCESIISKLRGYQKIVKDLRSLGMDPREQLPFNFVFRGPPGTGKTSTARKMGQVYYDMGMLASNEVIEISATELIGQYVGHTGPKTQKVLERGLGKVLFIDEAYRLSDGHFAKEAMDELVDCITKPKFLQKMIIILAGYDADINRLMSINTGLTSRFPESLQFDPLSSKDCIHLLDQQFLKLENDISSKSNVEFDITCLQKRDTEFEKEMMQCFETLSQTASWANARDVETLAKTIFGKAIQSSKVSDGKKLLLSKEIVIEQLSAMIDERRKREGPLTQKILTSHAEKTLPIRLHALDQPPTQIDRQSSMASSVESDTAMDPETQKQPDISDRDHDVTDEVWNQLEKDKAAAQARDEEYERVQQELGKQKKEILRLKEEADNAERRAQEAKVKADEESRRLHEQARLEHERRRREDEEVARELERRRAVMEEAHRKEQANQMKLKSMGVCVMGYRWIKQSGGYRCAGGSHWVSDAQLQ
;
A
#
# COMPACT_ATOMS: atom_id res chain seq x y z
N MET A 1 16.42 50.87 12.65
CA MET A 1 16.31 52.32 12.39
C MET A 1 17.00 52.60 11.06
N PRO A 2 16.44 53.46 10.18
CA PRO A 2 15.11 54.10 10.27
C PRO A 2 13.99 53.02 10.33
N SER A 3 12.85 53.18 10.99
CA SER A 3 11.81 54.23 11.01
C SER A 3 10.77 54.02 9.92
N ILE A 4 9.59 53.57 10.36
CA ILE A 4 8.38 53.35 9.57
C ILE A 4 7.50 54.57 9.82
N ASP A 5 7.21 55.37 8.79
CA ASP A 5 6.02 56.24 8.64
C ASP A 5 6.19 57.07 7.35
N ASP A 6 5.59 56.62 6.24
CA ASP A 6 5.17 57.42 5.06
C ASP A 6 4.71 56.49 3.92
N ALA A 7 3.49 55.94 4.00
CA ALA A 7 2.90 55.07 2.96
C ALA A 7 1.36 54.95 3.03
N ARG A 8 0.63 56.04 3.34
CA ARG A 8 -0.85 56.01 3.49
C ARG A 8 -1.56 57.30 2.99
N SER A 9 -1.35 57.67 1.72
CA SER A 9 -2.09 58.80 1.12
C SER A 9 -2.05 58.88 -0.43
N GLN A 10 -1.94 57.75 -1.16
CA GLN A 10 -1.93 57.73 -2.63
C GLN A 10 -2.66 56.50 -3.21
N ASP A 11 -4.00 56.55 -3.23
CA ASP A 11 -4.86 55.56 -3.92
C ASP A 11 -6.19 56.17 -4.43
N ASP A 12 -6.25 57.50 -4.58
CA ASP A 12 -7.49 58.27 -4.88
C ASP A 12 -7.43 59.12 -6.17
N GLU A 13 -6.44 58.92 -7.05
CA GLU A 13 -6.49 59.48 -8.42
C GLU A 13 -7.11 58.50 -9.41
N ALA A 14 -8.39 58.72 -9.68
CA ALA A 14 -9.17 57.94 -10.62
C ALA A 14 -8.64 58.07 -12.07
N THR A 15 -7.93 57.05 -12.56
CA THR A 15 -7.59 56.96 -13.98
C THR A 15 -8.86 56.81 -14.82
N ASN A 16 -9.01 57.73 -15.78
CA ASN A 16 -10.11 57.81 -16.75
C ASN A 16 -10.54 56.42 -17.27
N PRO A 17 -11.86 56.12 -17.38
CA PRO A 17 -12.30 54.87 -17.99
C PRO A 17 -11.78 54.78 -19.42
N ARG A 18 -10.94 53.79 -19.70
CA ARG A 18 -10.52 53.46 -21.08
C ARG A 18 -11.77 53.30 -21.93
N ALA A 19 -11.76 53.93 -23.11
CA ALA A 19 -12.86 53.83 -24.07
C ALA A 19 -13.26 52.36 -24.27
N PRO A 20 -14.57 52.06 -24.46
CA PRO A 20 -15.06 50.69 -24.55
C PRO A 20 -14.29 49.94 -25.64
N GLN A 21 -13.43 49.03 -25.22
CA GLN A 21 -12.57 48.29 -26.13
C GLN A 21 -13.47 47.45 -27.04
N SER A 22 -13.30 47.61 -28.34
CA SER A 22 -14.01 46.84 -29.34
C SER A 22 -13.78 45.34 -29.10
N MET A 23 -14.68 44.52 -29.63
CA MET A 23 -14.37 43.10 -29.83
C MET A 23 -13.01 42.99 -30.56
N PRO A 24 -12.15 42.02 -30.19
CA PRO A 24 -10.95 41.75 -30.97
C PRO A 24 -11.35 41.40 -32.42
N ASP A 25 -10.52 41.78 -33.38
CA ASP A 25 -10.86 41.66 -34.79
C ASP A 25 -11.20 40.21 -35.17
N LYS A 26 -12.32 40.07 -35.89
CA LYS A 26 -12.80 38.76 -36.34
C LYS A 26 -11.77 38.13 -37.27
N LYS A 27 -11.46 36.84 -37.05
CA LYS A 27 -10.72 36.05 -38.03
C LYS A 27 -11.46 36.08 -39.38
N PRO A 28 -10.77 36.35 -40.50
CA PRO A 28 -11.39 36.25 -41.81
C PRO A 28 -11.74 34.78 -42.09
N SER A 29 -12.93 34.54 -42.64
CA SER A 29 -13.36 33.24 -43.15
C SER A 29 -13.13 33.20 -44.65
N GLU A 30 -12.24 32.31 -45.09
CA GLU A 30 -11.93 32.07 -46.50
C GLU A 30 -13.14 31.43 -47.20
N ALA A 31 -13.80 30.48 -46.54
CA ALA A 31 -15.00 29.83 -47.02
C ALA A 31 -16.18 30.82 -47.17
N LYS A 32 -16.36 31.77 -46.25
CA LYS A 32 -17.36 32.83 -46.44
C LYS A 32 -16.99 33.78 -47.59
N SER A 33 -15.70 34.07 -47.75
CA SER A 33 -15.21 34.92 -48.84
C SER A 33 -15.42 34.25 -50.22
N GLU A 34 -15.18 32.95 -50.31
CA GLU A 34 -15.47 32.11 -51.48
C GLU A 34 -16.98 32.02 -51.76
N TRP A 35 -17.83 31.87 -50.72
CA TRP A 35 -19.28 31.88 -50.91
C TRP A 35 -19.81 33.24 -51.38
N ASP A 36 -19.29 34.34 -50.84
CA ASP A 36 -19.59 35.69 -51.30
C ASP A 36 -19.05 35.96 -52.73
N TYR A 37 -17.98 35.29 -53.14
CA TYR A 37 -17.51 35.27 -54.54
C TYR A 37 -18.48 34.49 -55.45
N GLN A 38 -18.89 33.27 -55.08
CA GLN A 38 -19.86 32.46 -55.83
C GLN A 38 -21.22 33.18 -55.99
N LYS A 39 -21.70 33.87 -54.96
CA LYS A 39 -22.91 34.71 -55.04
C LYS A 39 -22.76 35.87 -56.04
N LYS A 40 -21.61 36.55 -56.05
CA LYS A 40 -21.35 37.72 -56.93
C LYS A 40 -21.10 37.35 -58.39
N PHE A 41 -20.31 36.31 -58.65
CA PHE A 41 -19.79 36.00 -60.00
C PHE A 41 -20.42 34.76 -60.63
N CYS A 42 -20.93 33.82 -59.84
CA CYS A 42 -21.58 32.59 -60.33
C CYS A 42 -23.11 32.60 -60.15
N MET A 43 -23.68 33.71 -59.64
CA MET A 43 -25.10 33.85 -59.29
C MET A 43 -25.64 32.75 -58.36
N ALA A 44 -24.78 32.13 -57.56
CA ALA A 44 -25.17 31.05 -56.65
C ALA A 44 -26.17 31.56 -55.59
N GLN A 45 -27.16 30.74 -55.22
CA GLN A 45 -28.11 31.04 -54.15
C GLN A 45 -28.41 29.76 -53.36
N SER A 46 -28.28 29.82 -52.03
CA SER A 46 -28.79 28.81 -51.09
C SER A 46 -28.87 29.44 -49.70
N LYS A 47 -30.04 29.33 -49.08
CA LYS A 47 -30.30 29.86 -47.74
C LYS A 47 -29.51 29.07 -46.68
N GLU A 48 -29.29 27.79 -46.94
CA GLU A 48 -28.56 26.85 -46.09
C GLU A 48 -27.07 27.22 -46.04
N PHE A 49 -26.49 27.64 -47.17
CA PHE A 49 -25.12 28.13 -47.20
C PHE A 49 -24.99 29.51 -46.55
N ASP A 50 -25.94 30.43 -46.74
CA ASP A 50 -25.92 31.71 -46.00
C ASP A 50 -26.07 31.51 -44.48
N GLU A 51 -27.01 30.65 -44.04
CA GLU A 51 -27.16 30.27 -42.62
C GLU A 51 -25.89 29.62 -42.04
N LEU A 52 -25.20 28.77 -42.81
CA LEU A 52 -23.94 28.12 -42.40
C LEU A 52 -22.77 29.11 -42.31
N MET A 53 -22.63 30.02 -43.29
CA MET A 53 -21.53 30.98 -43.33
C MET A 53 -21.64 32.05 -42.24
N ASP A 54 -22.86 32.35 -41.77
CA ASP A 54 -23.11 33.22 -40.62
C ASP A 54 -22.91 32.56 -39.24
N MET A 55 -22.66 31.23 -39.17
CA MET A 55 -22.23 30.58 -37.93
C MET A 55 -20.81 31.02 -37.53
N VAL A 56 -20.57 31.17 -36.23
CA VAL A 56 -19.24 31.46 -35.67
C VAL A 56 -18.30 30.27 -35.88
N GLY A 57 -17.04 30.54 -36.25
CA GLY A 57 -16.00 29.53 -36.48
C GLY A 57 -16.33 28.51 -37.57
N LEU A 58 -16.04 27.23 -37.32
CA LEU A 58 -16.38 26.09 -38.19
C LEU A 58 -15.78 26.13 -39.61
N GLU A 59 -14.61 26.73 -39.78
CA GLU A 59 -14.01 26.97 -41.11
C GLU A 59 -13.73 25.68 -41.89
N SER A 60 -13.20 24.65 -41.21
CA SER A 60 -13.01 23.29 -41.75
C SER A 60 -14.30 22.68 -42.33
N VAL A 61 -15.42 22.88 -41.63
CA VAL A 61 -16.75 22.38 -41.99
C VAL A 61 -17.32 23.18 -43.15
N LYS A 62 -17.23 24.51 -43.12
CA LYS A 62 -17.65 25.42 -44.19
C LYS A 62 -16.94 25.10 -45.51
N ALA A 63 -15.62 24.92 -45.48
CA ALA A 63 -14.83 24.53 -46.64
C ALA A 63 -15.23 23.14 -47.20
N LYS A 64 -15.49 22.16 -46.33
CA LYS A 64 -16.00 20.83 -46.76
C LYS A 64 -17.39 20.91 -47.38
N PHE A 65 -18.30 21.72 -46.85
CA PHE A 65 -19.63 21.94 -47.45
C PHE A 65 -19.53 22.55 -48.85
N LEU A 66 -18.67 23.57 -49.04
CA LEU A 66 -18.41 24.15 -50.37
C LEU A 66 -17.81 23.12 -51.33
N ALA A 67 -16.90 22.25 -50.86
CA ALA A 67 -16.35 21.18 -51.69
C ALA A 67 -17.41 20.15 -52.13
N ILE A 68 -18.34 19.77 -51.25
CA ILE A 68 -19.47 18.88 -51.58
C ILE A 68 -20.39 19.57 -52.60
N LYS A 69 -20.79 20.83 -52.37
CA LYS A 69 -21.59 21.60 -53.33
C LYS A 69 -20.90 21.73 -54.69
N SER A 70 -19.61 22.08 -54.74
CA SER A 70 -18.86 22.21 -55.99
C SER A 70 -18.78 20.88 -56.77
N LYS A 71 -18.76 19.74 -56.07
CA LYS A 71 -18.87 18.41 -56.71
C LYS A 71 -20.28 18.18 -57.27
N VAL A 72 -21.32 18.38 -56.46
CA VAL A 72 -22.73 18.22 -56.82
C VAL A 72 -23.12 19.11 -58.01
N ASP A 73 -22.81 20.40 -57.96
CA ASP A 73 -22.99 21.36 -59.06
C ASP A 73 -22.31 20.88 -60.36
N THR A 74 -21.17 20.20 -60.24
CA THR A 74 -20.39 19.70 -61.39
C THR A 74 -20.99 18.44 -61.97
N SER A 75 -21.41 17.46 -61.16
CA SER A 75 -22.15 16.28 -61.63
C SER A 75 -23.43 16.68 -62.37
N ILE A 76 -24.19 17.65 -61.82
CA ILE A 76 -25.40 18.20 -62.45
C ILE A 76 -25.09 18.85 -63.80
N ARG A 77 -24.05 19.70 -63.88
CA ARG A 77 -23.59 20.30 -65.15
C ARG A 77 -23.07 19.28 -66.16
N GLN A 78 -22.56 18.14 -65.71
CA GLN A 78 -22.09 17.04 -66.55
C GLN A 78 -23.20 16.07 -66.98
N GLY A 79 -24.44 16.22 -66.46
CA GLY A 79 -25.53 15.27 -66.70
C GLY A 79 -25.33 13.90 -66.04
N VAL A 80 -24.47 13.81 -65.02
CA VAL A 80 -24.20 12.59 -64.26
C VAL A 80 -25.23 12.48 -63.13
N SER A 81 -25.96 11.37 -63.06
CA SER A 81 -26.93 11.16 -61.98
C SER A 81 -26.22 10.95 -60.63
N LEU A 82 -26.83 11.50 -59.57
CA LEU A 82 -26.28 11.48 -58.21
C LEU A 82 -26.77 10.28 -57.40
N ASP A 83 -27.67 9.48 -57.98
CA ASP A 83 -28.44 8.40 -57.33
C ASP A 83 -27.52 7.36 -56.67
N ARG A 84 -26.36 7.09 -57.29
CA ARG A 84 -25.33 6.16 -56.80
C ARG A 84 -24.25 6.81 -55.92
N GLU A 85 -24.33 8.11 -55.66
CA GLU A 85 -23.33 8.84 -54.86
C GLU A 85 -23.67 8.83 -53.36
N ARG A 86 -22.69 8.46 -52.53
CA ARG A 86 -22.87 8.26 -51.08
C ARG A 86 -22.64 9.56 -50.31
N PHE A 87 -23.73 10.26 -49.98
CA PHE A 87 -23.68 11.47 -49.15
C PHE A 87 -23.60 11.21 -47.63
N GLY A 88 -23.52 9.94 -47.22
CA GLY A 88 -23.33 9.51 -45.83
C GLY A 88 -22.13 10.21 -45.17
N SER A 89 -22.37 10.78 -43.98
CA SER A 89 -21.43 11.72 -43.35
C SER A 89 -21.09 11.38 -41.90
N VAL A 90 -19.86 11.71 -41.50
CA VAL A 90 -19.36 11.58 -40.12
C VAL A 90 -19.03 12.96 -39.57
N LEU A 91 -19.60 13.32 -38.42
CA LEU A 91 -19.36 14.60 -37.74
C LEU A 91 -18.54 14.33 -36.47
N LEU A 92 -17.24 14.54 -36.57
CA LEU A 92 -16.27 14.30 -35.49
C LEU A 92 -16.00 15.60 -34.72
N GLY A 93 -16.09 15.56 -33.39
CA GLY A 93 -15.67 16.67 -32.54
C GLY A 93 -16.39 16.69 -31.19
N ASN A 94 -15.97 17.60 -30.32
CA ASN A 94 -16.44 17.72 -28.94
C ASN A 94 -17.94 18.07 -28.80
N PRO A 95 -18.53 18.00 -27.58
CA PRO A 95 -19.89 18.45 -27.33
C PRO A 95 -20.03 19.96 -27.58
N GLY A 96 -21.20 20.41 -28.04
CA GLY A 96 -21.49 21.86 -28.15
C GLY A 96 -20.74 22.62 -29.25
N THR A 97 -20.03 21.94 -30.16
CA THR A 97 -19.42 22.55 -31.37
C THR A 97 -20.44 22.80 -32.51
N GLY A 98 -21.70 22.40 -32.35
CA GLY A 98 -22.77 22.67 -33.33
C GLY A 98 -23.12 21.52 -34.29
N LYS A 99 -22.56 20.31 -34.09
CA LYS A 99 -22.79 19.12 -34.95
C LYS A 99 -24.24 18.95 -35.42
N THR A 100 -25.21 18.86 -34.51
CA THR A 100 -26.64 18.67 -34.82
C THR A 100 -27.23 19.82 -35.65
N THR A 101 -26.80 21.06 -35.42
CA THR A 101 -27.25 22.24 -36.17
C THR A 101 -26.77 22.17 -37.62
N VAL A 102 -25.51 21.78 -37.83
CA VAL A 102 -24.92 21.60 -39.17
C VAL A 102 -25.51 20.37 -39.88
N ALA A 103 -25.83 19.29 -39.16
CA ALA A 103 -26.53 18.14 -39.73
C ALA A 103 -27.93 18.52 -40.28
N ARG A 104 -28.67 19.40 -39.59
CA ARG A 104 -29.96 19.95 -40.06
C ARG A 104 -29.82 20.97 -41.20
N LEU A 105 -28.65 21.59 -41.38
CA LEU A 105 -28.33 22.39 -42.57
C LEU A 105 -28.00 21.47 -43.76
N TYR A 106 -27.23 20.41 -43.54
CA TYR A 106 -26.90 19.40 -44.55
C TYR A 106 -28.15 18.71 -45.11
N ALA A 107 -29.06 18.28 -44.22
CA ALA A 107 -30.34 17.66 -44.62
C ALA A 107 -31.17 18.56 -45.55
N ARG A 108 -31.30 19.85 -45.20
CA ARG A 108 -32.00 20.83 -46.06
C ARG A 108 -31.29 21.04 -47.39
N PHE A 109 -29.96 21.11 -47.40
CA PHE A 109 -29.16 21.23 -48.63
C PHE A 109 -29.37 20.04 -49.57
N LEU A 110 -29.26 18.80 -49.07
CA LEU A 110 -29.43 17.60 -49.89
C LEU A 110 -30.85 17.53 -50.51
N ALA A 111 -31.87 17.87 -49.73
CA ALA A 111 -33.25 17.94 -50.23
C ALA A 111 -33.46 19.09 -51.23
N ALA A 112 -32.86 20.26 -51.00
CA ALA A 112 -32.95 21.40 -51.91
C ALA A 112 -32.31 21.16 -53.29
N VAL A 113 -31.33 20.25 -53.37
CA VAL A 113 -30.69 19.82 -54.63
C VAL A 113 -31.30 18.51 -55.18
N GLY A 114 -32.31 17.94 -54.51
CA GLY A 114 -33.03 16.74 -54.97
C GLY A 114 -32.27 15.43 -54.77
N ILE A 115 -31.23 15.40 -53.92
CA ILE A 115 -30.45 14.20 -53.59
C ILE A 115 -31.25 13.27 -52.64
N ILE A 116 -32.17 13.83 -51.87
CA ILE A 116 -33.14 13.08 -51.05
C ILE A 116 -34.55 13.64 -51.29
N PRO A 117 -35.60 12.79 -51.32
CA PRO A 117 -36.97 13.19 -51.64
C PRO A 117 -37.68 14.03 -50.56
N GLY A 118 -37.19 14.05 -49.31
CA GLY A 118 -37.81 14.73 -48.18
C GLY A 118 -36.82 15.48 -47.29
N GLN A 119 -37.32 16.49 -46.57
CA GLN A 119 -36.55 17.28 -45.59
C GLN A 119 -36.61 16.69 -44.17
N GLN A 120 -37.15 15.49 -43.98
CA GLN A 120 -37.38 14.94 -42.65
C GLN A 120 -36.05 14.67 -41.93
N PHE A 121 -35.98 15.01 -40.64
CA PHE A 121 -34.76 14.91 -39.84
C PHE A 121 -35.04 14.10 -38.56
N THR A 122 -34.66 12.84 -38.58
CA THR A 122 -34.90 11.87 -37.50
C THR A 122 -33.67 11.80 -36.60
N GLU A 123 -33.80 12.21 -35.34
CA GLU A 123 -32.70 12.32 -34.38
C GLU A 123 -32.77 11.22 -33.30
N THR A 124 -31.67 10.48 -33.12
CA THR A 124 -31.54 9.40 -32.13
C THR A 124 -30.11 9.29 -31.59
N THR A 125 -29.86 8.42 -30.60
CA THR A 125 -28.52 8.17 -30.04
C THR A 125 -28.08 6.72 -30.25
N GLY A 126 -26.77 6.48 -30.28
CA GLY A 126 -26.20 5.13 -30.39
C GLY A 126 -26.65 4.22 -29.23
N SER A 127 -26.66 4.73 -28.00
CA SER A 127 -27.19 4.03 -26.82
C SER A 127 -28.67 3.68 -26.93
N ARG A 128 -29.49 4.57 -27.50
CA ARG A 128 -30.93 4.30 -27.69
C ARG A 128 -31.16 3.20 -28.72
N LEU A 129 -30.48 3.25 -29.86
CA LEU A 129 -30.56 2.22 -30.90
C LEU A 129 -30.06 0.85 -30.40
N ALA A 130 -28.98 0.81 -29.61
CA ALA A 130 -28.49 -0.43 -29.01
C ALA A 130 -29.53 -1.06 -28.05
N ASN A 131 -30.26 -0.25 -27.29
CA ASN A 131 -31.30 -0.72 -26.37
C ASN A 131 -32.62 -1.11 -27.06
N GLU A 132 -33.03 -0.39 -28.11
CA GLU A 132 -34.25 -0.71 -28.88
C GLU A 132 -34.03 -1.85 -29.91
N GLY A 133 -32.77 -2.22 -30.19
CA GLY A 133 -32.39 -3.35 -31.01
C GLY A 133 -32.68 -3.18 -32.51
N VAL A 134 -32.54 -4.28 -33.26
CA VAL A 134 -32.78 -4.30 -34.72
C VAL A 134 -34.22 -3.89 -35.05
N SER A 135 -35.20 -4.29 -34.23
CA SER A 135 -36.61 -3.89 -34.37
C SER A 135 -36.83 -2.37 -34.18
N GLY A 136 -36.10 -1.73 -33.26
CA GLY A 136 -36.09 -0.27 -33.12
C GLY A 136 -35.48 0.42 -34.33
N CYS A 137 -34.33 -0.06 -34.79
CA CYS A 137 -33.64 0.47 -35.97
C CYS A 137 -34.48 0.34 -37.24
N GLN A 138 -35.12 -0.82 -37.47
CA GLN A 138 -36.01 -1.03 -38.61
C GLN A 138 -37.22 -0.10 -38.55
N LYS A 139 -37.86 0.04 -37.39
CA LYS A 139 -38.98 0.97 -37.22
C LYS A 139 -38.59 2.42 -37.52
N LEU A 140 -37.40 2.85 -37.10
CA LEU A 140 -36.89 4.21 -37.35
C LEU A 140 -36.75 4.50 -38.86
N ILE A 141 -36.29 3.50 -39.62
CA ILE A 141 -36.18 3.54 -41.08
C ILE A 141 -37.57 3.53 -41.72
N ASP A 142 -38.44 2.59 -41.33
CA ASP A 142 -39.81 2.48 -41.84
C ASP A 142 -40.62 3.76 -41.63
N ASP A 143 -40.53 4.39 -40.45
CA ASP A 143 -41.24 5.63 -40.14
C ASP A 143 -40.67 6.81 -40.98
N THR A 144 -39.34 6.91 -41.14
CA THR A 144 -38.71 7.91 -42.02
C THR A 144 -39.05 7.68 -43.50
N LEU A 145 -39.23 6.44 -43.95
CA LEU A 145 -39.68 6.11 -45.31
C LEU A 145 -41.15 6.48 -45.55
N LYS A 146 -42.05 6.27 -44.56
CA LYS A 146 -43.47 6.65 -44.64
C LYS A 146 -43.65 8.17 -44.80
N GLU A 147 -42.78 8.96 -44.19
CA GLU A 147 -42.78 10.42 -44.27
C GLU A 147 -42.13 10.95 -45.58
N GLY A 148 -41.74 10.07 -46.49
CA GLY A 148 -41.23 10.44 -47.82
C GLY A 148 -39.71 10.51 -47.94
N GLY A 149 -38.95 9.94 -46.98
CA GLY A 149 -37.49 9.95 -46.97
C GLY A 149 -36.89 11.21 -46.32
N GLY A 150 -35.57 11.19 -46.10
CA GLY A 150 -34.90 12.25 -45.34
C GLY A 150 -33.53 11.87 -44.79
N VAL A 151 -33.23 12.31 -43.57
CA VAL A 151 -31.95 12.14 -42.89
C VAL A 151 -32.15 11.48 -41.52
N ILE A 152 -31.37 10.43 -41.24
CA ILE A 152 -31.28 9.82 -39.92
C ILE A 152 -29.95 10.24 -39.28
N PHE A 153 -30.01 10.98 -38.18
CA PHE A 153 -28.88 11.47 -37.40
C PHE A 153 -28.73 10.67 -36.11
N ILE A 154 -27.57 10.03 -35.93
CA ILE A 154 -27.23 9.20 -34.77
C ILE A 154 -26.12 9.92 -34.00
N ASP A 155 -26.47 10.56 -32.87
CA ASP A 155 -25.48 11.15 -31.96
C ASP A 155 -24.82 10.07 -31.08
N GLU A 156 -23.58 10.34 -30.69
CA GLU A 156 -22.70 9.43 -29.94
C GLU A 156 -22.69 7.99 -30.51
N ALA A 157 -22.57 7.86 -31.85
CA ALA A 157 -22.73 6.61 -32.58
C ALA A 157 -21.81 5.45 -32.09
N TYR A 158 -20.64 5.77 -31.54
CA TYR A 158 -19.72 4.83 -30.89
C TYR A 158 -20.37 4.04 -29.72
N GLN A 159 -21.45 4.55 -29.13
CA GLN A 159 -22.23 3.86 -28.11
C GLN A 159 -22.96 2.61 -28.64
N LEU A 160 -23.15 2.48 -29.97
CA LEU A 160 -23.72 1.28 -30.59
C LEU A 160 -22.92 0.01 -30.25
N VAL A 161 -21.59 0.12 -30.12
CA VAL A 161 -20.70 -1.03 -29.83
C VAL A 161 -20.22 -1.05 -28.37
N SER A 162 -20.41 0.06 -27.65
CA SER A 162 -19.88 0.25 -26.29
C SER A 162 -20.77 -0.38 -25.22
N GLY A 163 -20.72 -1.70 -25.05
CA GLY A 163 -21.11 -2.37 -23.81
C GLY A 163 -22.40 -3.21 -23.81
N SER A 164 -22.93 -3.61 -24.98
CA SER A 164 -24.05 -4.57 -25.04
C SER A 164 -23.82 -5.66 -26.10
N SER A 165 -24.21 -6.90 -25.79
CA SER A 165 -24.04 -8.07 -26.67
C SER A 165 -24.84 -8.02 -27.98
N PHE A 166 -25.82 -7.11 -28.08
CA PHE A 166 -26.67 -6.94 -29.26
C PHE A 166 -26.23 -5.77 -30.16
N GLY A 167 -25.33 -4.91 -29.66
CA GLY A 167 -24.94 -3.66 -30.32
C GLY A 167 -24.30 -3.84 -31.71
N GLY A 168 -23.43 -4.85 -31.85
CA GLY A 168 -22.84 -5.22 -33.15
C GLY A 168 -23.90 -5.64 -34.17
N THR A 169 -24.91 -6.41 -33.76
CA THR A 169 -26.01 -6.85 -34.64
C THR A 169 -26.86 -5.68 -35.13
N VAL A 170 -27.05 -4.64 -34.31
CA VAL A 170 -27.72 -3.40 -34.73
C VAL A 170 -26.86 -2.62 -35.73
N LEU A 171 -25.53 -2.56 -35.52
CA LEU A 171 -24.59 -1.92 -36.44
C LEU A 171 -24.55 -2.62 -37.81
N ASP A 172 -24.46 -3.95 -37.85
CA ASP A 172 -24.41 -4.69 -39.11
C ASP A 172 -25.72 -4.57 -39.91
N PHE A 173 -26.88 -4.58 -39.24
CA PHE A 173 -28.17 -4.28 -39.86
C PHE A 173 -28.22 -2.84 -40.42
N LEU A 174 -27.78 -1.85 -39.64
CA LEU A 174 -27.70 -0.45 -40.06
C LEU A 174 -26.80 -0.30 -41.29
N LEU A 175 -25.66 -0.99 -41.34
CA LEU A 175 -24.71 -0.92 -42.47
C LEU A 175 -25.25 -1.56 -43.76
N ALA A 176 -26.15 -2.54 -43.66
CA ALA A 176 -26.90 -3.05 -44.82
C ALA A 176 -27.92 -2.02 -45.31
N GLU A 177 -28.72 -1.42 -44.42
CA GLU A 177 -29.74 -0.43 -44.80
C GLU A 177 -29.15 0.90 -45.30
N VAL A 178 -27.94 1.28 -44.86
CA VAL A 178 -27.15 2.38 -45.43
C VAL A 178 -26.82 2.14 -46.92
N GLU A 179 -26.81 0.89 -47.39
CA GLU A 179 -26.61 0.55 -48.81
C GLU A 179 -27.91 0.24 -49.55
N ASN A 180 -28.94 -0.28 -48.87
CA ASN A 180 -30.25 -0.55 -49.48
C ASN A 180 -31.12 0.70 -49.67
N GLN A 181 -30.95 1.73 -48.84
CA GLN A 181 -31.78 2.95 -48.81
C GLN A 181 -31.08 4.20 -49.37
N THR A 182 -30.04 4.02 -50.20
CA THR A 182 -29.52 5.11 -51.05
C THR A 182 -30.66 5.76 -51.85
N GLU A 183 -30.48 7.02 -52.27
CA GLU A 183 -31.53 7.87 -52.88
C GLU A 183 -32.67 8.30 -51.94
N LYS A 184 -32.98 7.54 -50.87
CA LYS A 184 -34.14 7.79 -49.98
C LYS A 184 -33.76 8.32 -48.60
N ILE A 185 -32.71 7.76 -47.99
CA ILE A 185 -32.26 8.12 -46.65
C ILE A 185 -30.75 8.36 -46.67
N VAL A 186 -30.32 9.49 -46.12
CA VAL A 186 -28.91 9.75 -45.82
C VAL A 186 -28.66 9.62 -44.32
N PHE A 187 -27.76 8.72 -43.96
CA PHE A 187 -27.37 8.49 -42.57
C PHE A 187 -26.20 9.40 -42.18
N ILE A 188 -26.27 9.97 -40.98
CA ILE A 188 -25.25 10.84 -40.41
C ILE A 188 -24.86 10.32 -39.03
N LEU A 189 -23.58 10.01 -38.84
CA LEU A 189 -23.01 9.56 -37.57
C LEU A 189 -22.27 10.71 -36.89
N ALA A 190 -22.47 10.92 -35.59
CA ALA A 190 -21.76 11.92 -34.82
C ALA A 190 -21.10 11.31 -33.57
N GLY A 191 -19.98 11.90 -33.13
CA GLY A 191 -19.26 11.47 -31.93
C GLY A 191 -18.00 12.26 -31.63
N TYR A 192 -17.31 11.88 -30.56
CA TYR A 192 -15.98 12.40 -30.21
C TYR A 192 -14.90 11.66 -31.00
N GLU A 193 -13.73 12.29 -31.19
CA GLU A 193 -12.73 11.80 -32.15
C GLU A 193 -12.19 10.40 -31.79
N ARG A 194 -11.64 10.19 -30.58
CA ARG A 194 -11.05 8.90 -30.15
C ARG A 194 -12.05 7.73 -30.03
N PRO A 195 -13.27 7.91 -29.47
CA PRO A 195 -14.27 6.85 -29.46
C PRO A 195 -14.74 6.48 -30.88
N MET A 196 -14.76 7.44 -31.81
CA MET A 196 -15.09 7.17 -33.20
C MET A 196 -13.96 6.44 -33.95
N GLU A 197 -12.68 6.72 -33.67
CA GLU A 197 -11.56 5.90 -34.17
C GLU A 197 -11.72 4.43 -33.78
N THR A 198 -12.09 4.16 -32.51
CA THR A 198 -12.36 2.81 -32.00
C THR A 198 -13.59 2.19 -32.69
N PHE A 199 -14.66 2.95 -32.88
CA PHE A 199 -15.85 2.53 -33.61
C PHE A 199 -15.55 2.16 -35.07
N PHE A 200 -14.67 2.90 -35.77
CA PHE A 200 -14.25 2.57 -37.12
C PHE A 200 -13.39 1.28 -37.19
N ALA A 201 -12.61 0.98 -36.15
CA ALA A 201 -11.86 -0.27 -36.08
C ALA A 201 -12.75 -1.53 -35.99
N HIS A 202 -14.00 -1.41 -35.52
CA HIS A 202 -14.92 -2.55 -35.39
C HIS A 202 -15.47 -3.07 -36.73
N ASN A 203 -15.58 -2.24 -37.78
CA ASN A 203 -16.05 -2.71 -39.09
C ASN A 203 -15.38 -1.94 -40.24
N GLN A 204 -14.52 -2.64 -41.01
CA GLN A 204 -13.77 -2.07 -42.15
C GLN A 204 -14.68 -1.54 -43.27
N GLY A 205 -15.97 -1.90 -43.28
CA GLY A 205 -16.97 -1.40 -44.21
C GLY A 205 -17.59 -0.04 -43.84
N LEU A 206 -17.19 0.58 -42.74
CA LEU A 206 -17.67 1.92 -42.36
C LEU A 206 -17.13 3.05 -43.26
N PRO A 207 -15.81 3.18 -43.53
CA PRO A 207 -15.28 4.32 -44.30
C PRO A 207 -15.78 4.40 -45.75
N SER A 208 -16.13 3.27 -46.37
CA SER A 208 -16.70 3.21 -47.73
C SER A 208 -18.20 3.52 -47.79
N ARG A 209 -18.90 3.48 -46.65
CA ARG A 209 -20.31 3.87 -46.53
C ARG A 209 -20.49 5.34 -46.12
N PHE A 210 -19.54 5.89 -45.37
CA PHE A 210 -19.55 7.28 -44.89
C PHE A 210 -18.31 8.08 -45.38
N PRO A 211 -18.21 8.40 -46.68
CA PRO A 211 -17.01 9.01 -47.26
C PRO A 211 -16.78 10.48 -46.85
N HIS A 212 -17.80 11.17 -46.32
CA HIS A 212 -17.69 12.58 -45.94
C HIS A 212 -17.39 12.75 -44.45
N GLN A 213 -16.12 13.00 -44.11
CA GLN A 213 -15.72 13.34 -42.73
C GLN A 213 -15.66 14.87 -42.54
N LEU A 214 -16.37 15.34 -41.51
CA LEU A 214 -16.50 16.73 -41.10
C LEU A 214 -15.93 16.89 -39.68
N LYS A 215 -14.77 17.55 -39.54
CA LYS A 215 -14.12 17.77 -38.24
C LYS A 215 -14.52 19.14 -37.66
N PHE A 216 -15.17 19.09 -36.50
CA PHE A 216 -15.60 20.23 -35.70
C PHE A 216 -14.56 20.49 -34.62
N GLU A 217 -13.77 21.53 -34.82
CA GLU A 217 -12.73 21.96 -33.88
C GLU A 217 -13.36 22.68 -32.66
N ASP A 218 -12.61 22.76 -31.56
CA ASP A 218 -13.02 23.52 -30.39
C ASP A 218 -12.90 25.02 -30.66
N PHE A 219 -13.93 25.80 -30.30
CA PHE A 219 -13.94 27.25 -30.52
C PHE A 219 -12.80 27.96 -29.78
N ASP A 220 -12.19 28.96 -30.41
CA ASP A 220 -11.16 29.81 -29.80
C ASP A 220 -11.71 30.85 -28.80
N ASP A 221 -10.84 31.59 -28.11
CA ASP A 221 -11.26 32.52 -27.05
C ASP A 221 -12.06 33.73 -27.60
N THR A 222 -11.85 34.10 -28.87
CA THR A 222 -12.64 35.14 -29.57
C THR A 222 -13.99 34.57 -29.99
N GLU A 223 -14.01 33.38 -30.59
CA GLU A 223 -15.23 32.69 -31.01
C GLU A 223 -16.16 32.38 -29.82
N LEU A 224 -15.62 31.92 -28.69
CA LEU A 224 -16.37 31.74 -27.44
C LEU A 224 -16.96 33.07 -26.94
N MET A 225 -16.26 34.20 -27.12
CA MET A 225 -16.77 35.51 -26.75
C MET A 225 -17.84 36.03 -27.72
N GLU A 226 -17.74 35.72 -29.03
CA GLU A 226 -18.81 36.00 -29.99
C GLU A 226 -20.09 35.21 -29.69
N ILE A 227 -19.95 33.92 -29.36
CA ILE A 227 -21.06 33.06 -28.93
C ILE A 227 -21.70 33.63 -27.65
N MET A 228 -20.90 34.10 -26.69
CA MET A 228 -21.37 34.75 -25.47
C MET A 228 -22.11 36.06 -25.77
N GLN A 229 -21.58 36.92 -26.64
CA GLN A 229 -22.26 38.15 -27.08
C GLN A 229 -23.60 37.82 -27.74
N GLY A 230 -23.62 36.88 -28.68
CA GLY A 230 -24.84 36.44 -29.37
C GLY A 230 -25.89 35.89 -28.41
N TRP A 231 -25.47 35.15 -27.38
CA TRP A 231 -26.36 34.67 -26.31
C TRP A 231 -26.95 35.84 -25.49
N ILE A 232 -26.13 36.79 -25.05
CA ILE A 232 -26.59 37.97 -24.26
C ILE A 232 -27.56 38.82 -25.09
N GLU A 233 -27.22 39.12 -26.34
CA GLU A 233 -28.05 39.92 -27.24
C GLU A 233 -29.40 39.25 -27.54
N LYS A 234 -29.41 37.94 -27.80
CA LYS A 234 -30.62 37.14 -28.07
C LYS A 234 -31.51 37.04 -26.83
N THR A 235 -30.95 36.64 -25.69
CA THR A 235 -31.70 36.39 -24.44
C THR A 235 -32.34 37.67 -23.90
N TYR A 236 -31.59 38.79 -23.87
CA TYR A 236 -32.07 40.04 -23.28
C TYR A 236 -32.65 41.05 -24.30
N LYS A 237 -32.73 40.67 -25.59
CA LYS A 237 -33.16 41.51 -26.73
C LYS A 237 -32.34 42.80 -26.85
N LYS A 238 -31.01 42.66 -26.80
CA LYS A 238 -30.00 43.75 -26.82
C LYS A 238 -30.14 44.83 -25.72
N ARG A 239 -30.90 44.57 -24.64
CA ARG A 239 -31.09 45.53 -23.52
C ARG A 239 -30.03 45.41 -22.42
N MET A 240 -29.44 44.22 -22.26
CA MET A 240 -28.45 43.96 -21.21
C MET A 240 -27.14 44.69 -21.50
N LYS A 241 -26.71 45.52 -20.56
CA LYS A 241 -25.39 46.15 -20.49
C LYS A 241 -24.45 45.26 -19.69
N VAL A 242 -23.16 45.40 -19.95
CA VAL A 242 -22.10 44.63 -19.31
C VAL A 242 -21.00 45.58 -18.87
N ASP A 243 -20.49 45.42 -17.65
CA ASP A 243 -19.35 46.19 -17.16
C ASP A 243 -18.11 45.98 -18.06
N GLY A 244 -17.41 47.07 -18.39
CA GLY A 244 -16.36 47.11 -19.42
C GLY A 244 -16.84 46.92 -20.88
N GLY A 245 -18.12 46.61 -21.12
CA GLY A 245 -18.69 46.35 -22.44
C GLY A 245 -18.57 44.88 -22.91
N LEU A 246 -19.26 44.53 -24.00
CA LEU A 246 -19.36 43.14 -24.50
C LEU A 246 -18.02 42.55 -24.97
N GLY A 247 -17.11 43.37 -25.54
CA GLY A 247 -15.72 42.99 -25.82
C GLY A 247 -14.73 43.31 -24.68
N GLY A 248 -15.25 43.75 -23.53
CA GLY A 248 -14.48 44.26 -22.41
C GLY A 248 -13.68 43.20 -21.65
N LEU A 249 -12.80 43.67 -20.76
CA LEU A 249 -11.89 42.85 -19.96
C LEU A 249 -12.59 41.65 -19.29
N TYR A 250 -13.74 41.87 -18.64
CA TYR A 250 -14.44 40.80 -17.90
C TYR A 250 -15.03 39.72 -18.83
N CYS A 251 -15.50 40.10 -20.02
CA CYS A 251 -15.89 39.14 -21.06
C CYS A 251 -14.68 38.35 -21.58
N ARG A 252 -13.54 39.02 -21.82
CA ARG A 252 -12.30 38.34 -22.25
C ARG A 252 -11.76 37.38 -21.19
N ILE A 253 -11.83 37.72 -19.90
CA ILE A 253 -11.47 36.81 -18.79
C ILE A 253 -12.43 35.63 -18.75
N LEU A 254 -13.74 35.86 -18.87
CA LEU A 254 -14.74 34.78 -18.85
C LEU A 254 -14.58 33.81 -20.03
N ALA A 255 -14.34 34.34 -21.24
CA ALA A 255 -14.05 33.54 -22.43
C ALA A 255 -12.75 32.75 -22.28
N ARG A 256 -11.64 33.37 -21.83
CA ARG A 256 -10.37 32.69 -21.51
C ARG A 256 -10.53 31.59 -20.46
N ARG A 257 -11.35 31.81 -19.42
CA ARG A 257 -11.66 30.81 -18.39
C ARG A 257 -12.44 29.61 -18.95
N ILE A 258 -13.34 29.83 -19.91
CA ILE A 258 -14.03 28.75 -20.63
C ILE A 258 -13.05 28.01 -21.56
N GLY A 259 -12.20 28.75 -22.28
CA GLY A 259 -11.18 28.23 -23.20
C GLY A 259 -10.14 27.30 -22.58
N ARG A 260 -9.95 27.31 -21.25
CA ARG A 260 -9.09 26.34 -20.53
C ARG A 260 -9.51 24.88 -20.68
N GLY A 261 -10.76 24.62 -21.08
CA GLY A 261 -11.23 23.27 -21.40
C GLY A 261 -10.81 22.75 -22.78
N ARG A 262 -10.34 23.61 -23.68
CA ARG A 262 -9.98 23.29 -25.07
C ARG A 262 -8.96 22.15 -25.16
N GLY A 263 -9.14 21.25 -26.13
CA GLY A 263 -8.28 20.08 -26.34
C GLY A 263 -8.50 18.93 -25.34
N ARG A 264 -9.40 19.10 -24.36
CA ARG A 264 -9.88 18.00 -23.50
C ARG A 264 -11.06 17.31 -24.19
N GLU A 265 -11.15 16.00 -24.00
CA GLU A 265 -12.28 15.22 -24.47
C GLU A 265 -13.53 15.56 -23.64
N GLY A 266 -14.66 15.81 -24.31
CA GLY A 266 -15.89 16.25 -23.64
C GLY A 266 -16.00 17.75 -23.39
N PHE A 267 -15.07 18.59 -23.86
CA PHE A 267 -15.16 20.04 -23.68
C PHE A 267 -16.42 20.62 -24.32
N ALA A 268 -17.29 21.23 -23.51
CA ALA A 268 -18.66 21.52 -23.92
C ALA A 268 -18.85 22.76 -24.83
N ASN A 269 -17.79 23.45 -25.25
CA ASN A 269 -17.81 24.52 -26.26
C ASN A 269 -18.95 25.55 -26.05
N ALA A 270 -19.90 25.69 -26.98
CA ALA A 270 -21.01 26.65 -26.82
C ALA A 270 -21.90 26.34 -25.60
N ARG A 271 -22.10 25.06 -25.26
CA ARG A 271 -22.81 24.66 -24.01
C ARG A 271 -22.02 25.08 -22.77
N ALA A 272 -20.68 25.16 -22.84
CA ALA A 272 -19.88 25.70 -21.74
C ALA A 272 -20.09 27.22 -21.56
N VAL A 273 -20.33 27.96 -22.65
CA VAL A 273 -20.73 29.37 -22.62
C VAL A 273 -22.12 29.53 -22.02
N GLU A 274 -23.10 28.71 -22.42
CA GLU A 274 -24.45 28.71 -21.84
C GLU A 274 -24.41 28.41 -20.32
N ASN A 275 -23.65 27.39 -19.91
CA ASN A 275 -23.44 27.04 -18.50
C ASN A 275 -22.66 28.12 -17.72
N ALA A 276 -21.79 28.90 -18.37
CA ALA A 276 -21.19 30.09 -17.76
C ALA A 276 -22.24 31.20 -17.57
N MET A 277 -23.05 31.49 -18.60
CA MET A 277 -24.04 32.56 -18.55
C MET A 277 -25.21 32.29 -17.59
N SER A 278 -25.57 31.02 -17.34
CA SER A 278 -26.48 30.66 -16.23
C SER A 278 -25.90 31.11 -14.89
N ARG A 279 -24.65 30.71 -14.58
CA ARG A 279 -23.95 31.07 -13.34
C ARG A 279 -23.75 32.58 -13.18
N VAL A 280 -23.51 33.31 -14.27
CA VAL A 280 -23.50 34.80 -14.27
C VAL A 280 -24.88 35.35 -13.89
N SER A 281 -25.95 34.82 -14.48
CA SER A 281 -27.34 35.26 -14.21
C SER A 281 -27.81 34.91 -12.79
N GLU A 282 -27.36 33.77 -12.24
CA GLU A 282 -27.60 33.37 -10.85
C GLU A 282 -26.91 34.33 -9.85
N ARG A 283 -25.64 34.67 -10.09
CA ARG A 283 -24.90 35.68 -9.30
C ARG A 283 -25.57 37.06 -9.38
N GLN A 284 -25.99 37.46 -10.58
CA GLN A 284 -26.75 38.70 -10.78
C GLN A 284 -28.03 38.66 -9.93
N SER A 285 -28.82 37.59 -10.00
CA SER A 285 -30.05 37.42 -9.20
C SER A 285 -29.81 37.56 -7.69
N GLU A 286 -28.75 36.94 -7.16
CA GLU A 286 -28.36 37.08 -5.74
C GLU A 286 -27.95 38.52 -5.40
N ARG A 287 -27.12 39.17 -6.24
CA ARG A 287 -26.69 40.58 -6.08
C ARG A 287 -27.90 41.52 -6.05
N LEU A 288 -28.80 41.41 -7.03
CA LEU A 288 -30.02 42.22 -7.13
C LEU A 288 -30.94 41.96 -5.92
N ARG A 289 -31.07 40.71 -5.45
CA ARG A 289 -31.85 40.36 -4.24
C ARG A 289 -31.30 41.02 -2.98
N GLN A 290 -29.98 41.07 -2.83
CA GLN A 290 -29.34 41.73 -1.68
C GLN A 290 -29.50 43.26 -1.73
N GLN A 291 -29.26 43.88 -2.90
CA GLN A 291 -29.44 45.33 -3.09
C GLN A 291 -30.88 45.77 -2.80
N ARG A 292 -31.88 45.01 -3.28
CA ARG A 292 -33.30 45.27 -3.01
C ARG A 292 -33.66 45.14 -1.52
N ARG A 293 -33.05 44.20 -0.78
CA ARG A 293 -33.23 44.06 0.68
C ARG A 293 -32.60 45.20 1.48
N GLN A 294 -31.52 45.81 0.99
CA GLN A 294 -30.80 46.89 1.67
C GLN A 294 -31.40 48.29 1.45
N GLY A 295 -32.56 48.39 0.77
CA GLY A 295 -33.21 49.68 0.51
C GLY A 295 -32.48 50.56 -0.51
N GLY A 296 -31.61 49.97 -1.34
CA GLY A 296 -30.84 50.69 -2.35
C GLY A 296 -31.71 51.39 -3.40
N SER A 297 -31.18 52.47 -3.99
CA SER A 297 -31.79 53.18 -5.11
C SER A 297 -31.98 52.28 -6.34
N LYS A 298 -32.73 52.78 -7.34
CA LYS A 298 -33.14 52.07 -8.58
C LYS A 298 -32.11 51.05 -9.06
N VAL A 299 -32.41 49.78 -8.80
CA VAL A 299 -31.62 48.63 -9.23
C VAL A 299 -31.81 48.41 -10.73
N ASP A 300 -30.72 48.37 -11.51
CA ASP A 300 -30.75 48.09 -12.95
C ASP A 300 -30.65 46.57 -13.21
N ASP A 301 -31.80 45.96 -13.48
CA ASP A 301 -31.92 44.53 -13.82
C ASP A 301 -31.24 44.19 -15.16
N PHE A 302 -30.95 45.19 -16.00
CA PHE A 302 -30.28 45.03 -17.30
C PHE A 302 -28.81 45.47 -17.25
N PHE A 303 -28.13 45.28 -16.11
CA PHE A 303 -26.69 45.45 -15.97
C PHE A 303 -26.02 44.25 -15.30
N PHE A 304 -25.07 43.62 -16.01
CA PHE A 304 -24.09 42.68 -15.43
C PHE A 304 -22.87 43.44 -14.88
N ASP A 305 -22.61 43.29 -13.59
CA ASP A 305 -21.45 43.81 -12.87
C ASP A 305 -20.24 42.85 -13.02
N ARG A 306 -19.02 43.33 -12.79
CA ARG A 306 -17.80 42.50 -12.77
C ARG A 306 -17.95 41.27 -11.88
N ARG A 307 -18.63 41.41 -10.73
CA ARG A 307 -18.84 40.33 -9.75
C ARG A 307 -19.77 39.22 -10.26
N ASP A 308 -20.65 39.52 -11.21
CA ASP A 308 -21.49 38.50 -11.84
C ASP A 308 -20.65 37.68 -12.83
N LEU A 309 -19.88 38.38 -13.68
CA LEU A 309 -19.08 37.81 -14.77
C LEU A 309 -17.94 36.94 -14.24
N ILE A 310 -16.99 37.54 -13.53
CA ILE A 310 -15.78 36.84 -13.05
C ILE A 310 -15.93 36.27 -11.62
N GLY A 311 -17.06 36.52 -10.96
CA GLY A 311 -17.34 36.05 -9.60
C GLY A 311 -16.84 37.00 -8.51
N PRO A 312 -16.98 36.61 -7.23
CA PRO A 312 -16.38 37.33 -6.12
C PRO A 312 -14.85 37.24 -6.16
N ASP A 313 -14.20 38.20 -5.51
CA ASP A 313 -12.76 38.21 -5.32
C ASP A 313 -12.31 37.03 -4.41
N PRO A 314 -11.29 36.23 -4.77
CA PRO A 314 -10.76 35.12 -3.98
C PRO A 314 -10.45 35.45 -2.51
N SER A 315 -10.04 36.68 -2.18
CA SER A 315 -9.80 37.11 -0.79
C SER A 315 -11.03 36.93 0.12
N ASN A 316 -12.23 36.83 -0.45
CA ASN A 316 -13.48 36.62 0.26
C ASN A 316 -13.94 35.16 0.22
N ALA A 317 -13.63 34.40 -0.84
CA ALA A 317 -13.89 32.96 -0.90
C ALA A 317 -13.23 32.27 0.30
N LEU A 318 -11.96 32.60 0.55
CA LEU A 318 -11.14 32.20 1.69
C LEU A 318 -11.85 32.41 3.05
N LYS A 319 -12.47 33.57 3.25
CA LYS A 319 -13.20 33.98 4.47
C LYS A 319 -14.61 33.40 4.57
N SER A 320 -15.08 32.71 3.53
CA SER A 320 -16.40 32.05 3.48
C SER A 320 -16.33 30.53 3.41
N SER A 321 -15.12 29.96 3.23
CA SER A 321 -14.90 28.52 3.19
C SER A 321 -15.01 27.91 4.58
N LYS A 322 -16.13 27.24 4.83
CA LYS A 322 -16.35 26.41 6.02
C LYS A 322 -15.31 25.29 6.15
N ALA A 323 -14.73 24.85 5.03
CA ALA A 323 -13.65 23.87 5.02
C ALA A 323 -12.34 24.47 5.54
N TRP A 324 -12.02 25.71 5.18
CA TRP A 324 -10.89 26.45 5.77
C TRP A 324 -11.09 26.77 7.25
N GLU A 325 -12.26 27.26 7.65
CA GLU A 325 -12.60 27.48 9.07
C GLU A 325 -12.43 26.19 9.89
N ARG A 326 -12.92 25.06 9.35
CA ARG A 326 -12.74 23.74 9.95
C ARG A 326 -11.25 23.36 10.06
N LEU A 327 -10.46 23.54 9.00
CA LEU A 327 -9.03 23.27 9.03
C LEU A 327 -8.31 24.10 10.10
N GLN A 328 -8.62 25.39 10.21
CA GLN A 328 -8.05 26.27 11.23
C GLN A 328 -8.42 25.85 12.66
N SER A 329 -9.66 25.38 12.87
CA SER A 329 -10.14 24.88 14.17
C SER A 329 -9.47 23.58 14.65
N MET A 330 -8.82 22.82 13.75
CA MET A 330 -8.13 21.58 14.14
C MET A 330 -6.86 21.87 14.94
N ILE A 331 -6.59 21.02 15.93
CA ILE A 331 -5.43 21.14 16.83
C ILE A 331 -4.13 20.90 16.05
N GLY A 332 -3.14 21.76 16.28
CA GLY A 332 -1.83 21.71 15.63
C GLY A 332 -1.86 21.97 14.12
N LEU A 333 -1.11 21.16 13.37
CA LEU A 333 -1.02 21.17 11.90
C LEU A 333 -0.53 22.51 11.31
N SER A 334 0.37 23.21 12.02
CA SER A 334 0.92 24.52 11.64
C SER A 334 1.67 24.53 10.30
N SER A 335 2.33 23.43 9.94
CA SER A 335 2.94 23.22 8.62
C SER A 335 1.88 23.21 7.51
N VAL A 336 0.94 22.27 7.61
CA VAL A 336 -0.17 22.05 6.66
C VAL A 336 -1.01 23.31 6.46
N LYS A 337 -1.33 24.04 7.53
CA LYS A 337 -2.10 25.29 7.46
C LYS A 337 -1.38 26.33 6.60
N LYS A 338 -0.07 26.52 6.78
CA LYS A 338 0.74 27.44 5.95
C LYS A 338 0.85 27.00 4.48
N THR A 339 0.93 25.70 4.20
CA THR A 339 0.97 25.19 2.82
C THR A 339 -0.35 25.47 2.08
N VAL A 340 -1.49 25.32 2.76
CA VAL A 340 -2.81 25.67 2.19
C VAL A 340 -2.96 27.20 2.05
N GLU A 341 -2.48 27.98 3.02
CA GLU A 341 -2.45 29.45 2.97
C GLU A 341 -1.67 29.97 1.75
N ALA A 342 -0.48 29.42 1.48
CA ALA A 342 0.31 29.77 0.29
C ALA A 342 -0.37 29.39 -1.04
N LEU A 343 -1.15 28.30 -1.07
CA LEU A 343 -1.96 27.91 -2.23
C LEU A 343 -3.14 28.88 -2.46
N LEU A 344 -3.66 29.48 -1.39
CA LEU A 344 -4.72 30.50 -1.45
C LEU A 344 -4.19 31.87 -1.88
N ASP A 345 -3.05 32.31 -1.34
CA ASP A 345 -2.34 33.52 -1.79
C ASP A 345 -2.04 33.46 -3.30
N THR A 346 -1.63 32.27 -3.77
CA THR A 346 -1.40 31.98 -5.18
C THR A 346 -2.64 32.20 -6.06
N MET A 347 -3.85 31.90 -5.57
CA MET A 347 -5.09 32.22 -6.31
C MET A 347 -5.34 33.71 -6.41
N GLN A 348 -5.12 34.46 -5.32
CA GLN A 348 -5.35 35.90 -5.29
C GLN A 348 -4.36 36.60 -6.23
N TYR A 349 -3.11 36.14 -6.25
CA TYR A 349 -2.13 36.56 -7.25
C TYR A 349 -2.58 36.22 -8.68
N ASN A 350 -3.06 35.00 -8.92
CA ASN A 350 -3.59 34.58 -10.22
C ASN A 350 -4.80 35.41 -10.69
N PHE A 351 -5.72 35.77 -9.80
CA PHE A 351 -6.85 36.65 -10.10
C PHE A 351 -6.37 38.06 -10.51
N GLN A 352 -5.37 38.60 -9.82
CA GLN A 352 -4.72 39.85 -10.25
C GLN A 352 -4.02 39.71 -11.61
N ARG A 353 -3.43 38.55 -11.92
CA ARG A 353 -2.85 38.26 -13.24
C ARG A 353 -3.92 38.16 -14.33
N GLU A 354 -5.08 37.57 -14.07
CA GLU A 354 -6.22 37.56 -15.01
C GLU A 354 -6.71 38.97 -15.35
N LEU A 355 -6.85 39.83 -14.33
CA LEU A 355 -7.22 41.24 -14.46
C LEU A 355 -6.17 42.04 -15.26
N ASN A 356 -4.89 41.72 -15.08
CA ASN A 356 -3.77 42.28 -15.84
C ASN A 356 -3.58 41.64 -17.22
N GLU A 357 -4.49 40.74 -17.65
CA GLU A 357 -4.43 39.92 -18.88
C GLU A 357 -3.12 39.11 -19.08
N GLN A 358 -2.44 38.78 -17.99
CA GLN A 358 -1.24 37.94 -18.00
C GLN A 358 -1.58 36.44 -18.01
N PRO A 359 -0.63 35.57 -18.43
CA PRO A 359 -0.69 34.13 -18.13
C PRO A 359 -0.83 33.89 -16.62
N LEU A 360 -1.39 32.75 -16.23
CA LEU A 360 -1.42 32.35 -14.81
C LEU A 360 -0.03 31.93 -14.31
N VAL A 361 0.14 31.84 -13.00
CA VAL A 361 1.12 30.94 -12.38
C VAL A 361 0.42 29.60 -12.17
N GLU A 362 1.05 28.52 -12.62
CA GLU A 362 0.39 27.23 -12.78
C GLU A 362 1.13 26.15 -11.97
N TYR A 363 0.36 25.29 -11.29
CA TYR A 363 0.85 24.35 -10.30
C TYR A 363 0.23 22.97 -10.50
N SER A 364 0.95 21.91 -10.09
CA SER A 364 0.40 20.56 -9.99
C SER A 364 -0.53 20.49 -8.78
N LEU A 365 -1.79 20.09 -8.99
CA LEU A 365 -2.71 19.77 -7.89
C LEU A 365 -2.33 18.47 -7.17
N ASN A 366 -1.47 17.65 -7.77
CA ASN A 366 -1.03 16.37 -7.23
C ASN A 366 0.01 16.58 -6.11
N GLN A 367 -0.22 16.00 -4.94
CA GLN A 367 0.55 16.27 -3.72
C GLN A 367 0.90 14.99 -2.95
N VAL A 368 1.93 15.08 -2.09
CA VAL A 368 2.35 13.98 -1.21
C VAL A 368 2.13 14.39 0.25
N PHE A 369 1.51 13.53 1.06
CA PHE A 369 1.22 13.76 2.47
C PHE A 369 2.08 12.83 3.32
N LEU A 370 3.09 13.36 4.00
CA LEU A 370 4.10 12.60 4.73
C LEU A 370 3.96 12.77 6.24
N GLY A 371 3.89 11.68 7.00
CA GLY A 371 3.94 11.72 8.45
C GLY A 371 3.49 10.43 9.12
N ASN A 372 3.68 10.33 10.44
CA ASN A 372 3.40 9.14 11.25
C ASN A 372 1.91 8.73 11.28
N PRO A 373 1.57 7.55 11.82
CA PRO A 373 0.18 7.14 12.02
C PRO A 373 -0.54 8.13 12.94
N GLY A 374 -1.87 8.29 12.78
CA GLY A 374 -2.70 9.10 13.68
C GLY A 374 -2.44 10.61 13.68
N THR A 375 -1.65 11.15 12.75
CA THR A 375 -1.45 12.61 12.54
C THR A 375 -2.58 13.29 11.75
N GLY A 376 -3.54 12.53 11.23
CA GLY A 376 -4.74 13.06 10.58
C GLY A 376 -4.73 13.16 9.05
N LYS A 377 -3.67 12.67 8.36
CA LYS A 377 -3.49 12.70 6.88
C LYS A 377 -4.79 12.51 6.08
N THR A 378 -5.45 11.37 6.25
CA THR A 378 -6.67 10.96 5.53
C THR A 378 -7.92 11.79 5.89
N SER A 379 -7.92 12.45 7.05
CA SER A 379 -8.97 13.40 7.45
C SER A 379 -8.75 14.78 6.80
N ILE A 380 -7.50 15.24 6.74
CA ILE A 380 -7.14 16.48 6.06
C ILE A 380 -7.36 16.38 4.56
N ALA A 381 -7.08 15.24 3.92
CA ALA A 381 -7.36 15.02 2.50
C ALA A 381 -8.83 15.32 2.12
N LYS A 382 -9.78 14.95 2.99
CA LYS A 382 -11.22 15.25 2.81
C LYS A 382 -11.56 16.73 2.92
N ILE A 383 -10.87 17.46 3.79
CA ILE A 383 -11.05 18.91 3.95
C ILE A 383 -10.37 19.65 2.78
N TYR A 384 -9.19 19.20 2.36
CA TYR A 384 -8.44 19.75 1.22
C TYR A 384 -9.22 19.62 -0.10
N GLY A 385 -9.90 18.50 -0.35
CA GLY A 385 -10.78 18.34 -1.51
C GLY A 385 -11.92 19.36 -1.56
N GLN A 386 -12.59 19.62 -0.43
CA GLN A 386 -13.60 20.67 -0.34
C GLN A 386 -12.99 22.07 -0.52
N ILE A 387 -11.82 22.33 0.06
CA ILE A 387 -11.09 23.60 -0.14
C ILE A 387 -10.81 23.81 -1.64
N LEU A 388 -10.32 22.81 -2.38
CA LEU A 388 -10.09 22.93 -3.83
C LEU A 388 -11.37 23.24 -4.65
N VAL A 389 -12.56 22.86 -4.17
CA VAL A 389 -13.84 23.23 -4.81
C VAL A 389 -14.32 24.62 -4.43
N ASP A 390 -14.24 24.98 -3.14
CA ASP A 390 -14.55 26.34 -2.66
C ASP A 390 -13.69 27.39 -3.40
N ILE A 391 -12.48 26.96 -3.82
CA ILE A 391 -11.49 27.67 -4.63
C ILE A 391 -11.82 27.67 -6.15
N GLY A 392 -12.41 26.58 -6.66
CA GLY A 392 -12.65 26.38 -8.10
C GLY A 392 -11.50 25.72 -8.88
N PHE A 393 -10.61 24.98 -8.22
CA PHE A 393 -9.62 24.11 -8.88
C PHE A 393 -10.18 22.73 -9.25
N LEU A 394 -11.24 22.27 -8.58
CA LEU A 394 -11.95 21.02 -8.87
C LEU A 394 -13.44 21.26 -9.07
N SER A 395 -14.09 20.44 -9.90
CA SER A 395 -15.54 20.48 -10.11
C SER A 395 -16.36 19.71 -9.04
N ASN A 396 -15.76 18.77 -8.30
CA ASN A 396 -16.40 17.98 -7.24
C ASN A 396 -15.47 17.75 -6.03
N GLY A 397 -16.01 17.89 -4.81
CA GLY A 397 -15.24 17.81 -3.55
C GLY A 397 -15.12 16.40 -3.00
N GLU A 398 -15.76 15.43 -3.67
CA GLU A 398 -15.75 14.02 -3.31
C GLU A 398 -14.33 13.46 -3.31
N VAL A 399 -13.98 12.74 -2.24
CA VAL A 399 -12.65 12.16 -2.04
C VAL A 399 -12.75 10.64 -2.07
N VAL A 400 -12.27 10.06 -3.16
CA VAL A 400 -12.19 8.61 -3.37
C VAL A 400 -10.92 8.10 -2.70
N VAL A 401 -11.06 7.37 -1.59
CA VAL A 401 -9.93 6.75 -0.89
C VAL A 401 -9.72 5.34 -1.45
N LYS A 402 -8.46 5.00 -1.71
CA LYS A 402 -7.98 3.72 -2.23
C LYS A 402 -6.71 3.27 -1.51
N ASN A 403 -6.56 1.97 -1.35
CA ASN A 403 -5.35 1.33 -0.85
C ASN A 403 -4.58 0.67 -2.01
N PRO A 404 -3.28 0.32 -1.87
CA PRO A 404 -2.50 -0.33 -2.93
C PRO A 404 -3.14 -1.63 -3.43
N SER A 405 -3.84 -2.37 -2.57
CA SER A 405 -4.65 -3.55 -2.90
C SER A 405 -5.70 -3.32 -3.98
N ASP A 406 -6.24 -2.10 -4.07
CA ASP A 406 -7.40 -1.80 -4.91
C ASP A 406 -7.01 -1.54 -6.37
N PHE A 407 -5.70 -1.46 -6.65
CA PHE A 407 -5.11 -1.26 -7.97
C PHE A 407 -4.44 -2.52 -8.52
N VAL A 408 -4.10 -3.48 -7.67
CA VAL A 408 -3.34 -4.69 -8.05
C VAL A 408 -4.30 -5.80 -8.47
N GLY A 409 -4.29 -6.10 -9.76
CA GLY A 409 -5.02 -7.23 -10.32
C GLY A 409 -4.35 -8.58 -10.05
N SER A 410 -5.09 -9.64 -10.36
CA SER A 410 -4.67 -11.04 -10.35
C SER A 410 -4.05 -11.50 -11.69
N VAL A 411 -4.32 -10.77 -12.78
CA VAL A 411 -3.87 -11.10 -14.15
C VAL A 411 -3.06 -9.94 -14.76
N ILE A 412 -2.15 -10.25 -15.68
CA ILE A 412 -1.35 -9.24 -16.41
C ILE A 412 -2.30 -8.29 -17.17
N GLY A 413 -2.04 -6.98 -17.10
CA GLY A 413 -2.91 -5.93 -17.66
C GLY A 413 -4.17 -5.61 -16.84
N GLU A 414 -4.59 -6.45 -15.89
CA GLU A 414 -5.74 -6.18 -15.02
C GLU A 414 -5.47 -4.97 -14.11
N SER A 415 -4.24 -4.86 -13.57
CA SER A 415 -3.82 -3.71 -12.75
C SER A 415 -3.87 -2.38 -13.53
N GLU A 416 -3.43 -2.38 -14.78
CA GLU A 416 -3.45 -1.20 -15.66
C GLU A 416 -4.89 -0.77 -15.97
N LYS A 417 -5.73 -1.73 -16.37
CA LYS A 417 -7.16 -1.52 -16.64
C LYS A 417 -7.90 -0.99 -15.42
N THR A 418 -7.63 -1.55 -14.24
CA THR A 418 -8.21 -1.12 -12.96
C THR A 418 -7.75 0.28 -12.59
N THR A 419 -6.46 0.57 -12.75
CA THR A 419 -5.88 1.90 -12.49
C THR A 419 -6.47 2.96 -13.42
N LYS A 420 -6.57 2.70 -14.73
CA LYS A 420 -7.26 3.58 -15.70
C LYS A 420 -8.73 3.81 -15.33
N GLY A 421 -9.44 2.75 -14.93
CA GLY A 421 -10.83 2.83 -14.47
C GLY A 421 -11.00 3.72 -13.23
N ILE A 422 -10.12 3.58 -12.23
CA ILE A 422 -10.10 4.45 -11.03
C ILE A 422 -9.78 5.89 -11.44
N LEU A 423 -8.75 6.11 -12.26
CA LEU A 423 -8.32 7.45 -12.68
C LEU A 423 -9.35 8.20 -13.52
N ALA A 424 -10.18 7.48 -14.30
CA ALA A 424 -11.33 8.03 -15.01
C ALA A 424 -12.51 8.32 -14.05
N ALA A 425 -12.81 7.43 -13.11
CA ALA A 425 -13.87 7.62 -12.11
C ALA A 425 -13.56 8.74 -11.08
N THR A 426 -12.31 9.21 -11.05
CA THR A 426 -11.86 10.35 -10.23
C THR A 426 -11.71 11.66 -11.00
N LEU A 427 -12.17 11.74 -12.25
CA LEU A 427 -12.34 13.04 -12.92
C LEU A 427 -13.36 13.90 -12.15
N GLY A 428 -13.03 15.18 -12.00
CA GLY A 428 -13.68 16.14 -11.12
C GLY A 428 -13.32 16.04 -9.64
N LYS A 429 -12.61 14.99 -9.19
CA LYS A 429 -12.54 14.57 -7.77
C LYS A 429 -11.10 14.55 -7.21
N VAL A 430 -11.00 14.25 -5.91
CA VAL A 430 -9.72 13.86 -5.28
C VAL A 430 -9.60 12.33 -5.23
N LEU A 431 -8.48 11.79 -5.73
CA LEU A 431 -8.04 10.42 -5.47
C LEU A 431 -7.02 10.43 -4.33
N VAL A 432 -7.33 9.76 -3.22
CA VAL A 432 -6.38 9.47 -2.14
C VAL A 432 -5.89 8.05 -2.30
N ILE A 433 -4.57 7.88 -2.46
CA ILE A 433 -3.91 6.58 -2.26
C ILE A 433 -3.32 6.61 -0.85
N ASP A 434 -3.96 5.93 0.09
CA ASP A 434 -3.42 5.78 1.45
C ASP A 434 -2.39 4.64 1.50
N GLU A 435 -1.43 4.75 2.41
CA GLU A 435 -0.25 3.87 2.48
C GLU A 435 0.43 3.62 1.11
N ALA A 436 0.57 4.67 0.30
CA ALA A 436 0.95 4.61 -1.12
C ALA A 436 2.31 3.90 -1.37
N TYR A 437 3.21 3.89 -0.39
CA TYR A 437 4.45 3.11 -0.43
C TYR A 437 4.21 1.61 -0.64
N GLY A 438 3.02 1.07 -0.35
CA GLY A 438 2.67 -0.33 -0.63
C GLY A 438 2.56 -0.67 -2.13
N LEU A 439 2.49 0.35 -3.00
CA LEU A 439 2.71 0.20 -4.45
C LEU A 439 4.19 -0.10 -4.79
N PHE A 440 5.12 0.11 -3.85
CA PHE A 440 6.45 -0.45 -3.91
C PHE A 440 6.52 -1.74 -3.10
N ALA A 441 6.66 -2.87 -3.79
CA ALA A 441 7.14 -4.10 -3.16
C ALA A 441 8.63 -3.95 -2.83
N GLY A 442 8.94 -3.16 -1.80
CA GLY A 442 10.30 -2.92 -1.35
C GLY A 442 10.96 -4.24 -0.96
N GLY A 443 12.08 -4.56 -1.62
CA GLY A 443 12.79 -5.81 -1.43
C GLY A 443 13.25 -5.97 0.02
N THR A 444 12.54 -6.79 0.80
CA THR A 444 13.07 -7.32 2.05
C THR A 444 14.38 -8.04 1.73
N SER A 445 15.46 -7.67 2.42
CA SER A 445 16.84 -8.07 2.11
C SER A 445 17.14 -9.54 2.45
N ASN A 446 16.41 -10.45 1.81
CA ASN A 446 16.54 -11.90 1.85
C ASN A 446 16.60 -12.42 0.40
N ASP A 447 17.74 -13.03 0.08
CA ASP A 447 18.12 -13.90 -1.04
C ASP A 447 17.26 -14.02 -2.32
N THR A 448 17.97 -14.18 -3.44
CA THR A 448 17.50 -14.12 -4.84
C THR A 448 17.02 -12.74 -5.31
N GLY A 449 17.19 -12.46 -6.61
CA GLY A 449 17.15 -11.08 -7.14
C GLY A 449 15.80 -10.40 -7.04
N ALA A 450 15.79 -9.17 -6.53
CA ALA A 450 14.59 -8.33 -6.36
C ALA A 450 13.95 -7.92 -7.71
N ARG A 451 13.16 -8.83 -8.30
CA ARG A 451 12.14 -8.46 -9.28
C ARG A 451 11.06 -7.67 -8.55
N SER A 452 10.93 -6.39 -8.88
CA SER A 452 9.77 -5.58 -8.48
C SER A 452 8.50 -6.31 -8.93
N ASP A 453 7.49 -6.35 -8.05
CA ASP A 453 6.17 -6.92 -8.36
C ASP A 453 5.60 -6.28 -9.64
N PRO A 454 5.54 -6.99 -10.78
CA PRO A 454 5.21 -6.39 -12.07
C PRO A 454 3.81 -5.78 -12.07
N TYR A 455 2.89 -6.38 -11.30
CA TYR A 455 1.52 -5.90 -11.17
C TYR A 455 1.45 -4.54 -10.48
N ARG A 456 2.36 -4.26 -9.53
CA ARG A 456 2.44 -2.96 -8.85
C ARG A 456 3.23 -1.93 -9.65
N THR A 457 4.31 -2.34 -10.31
CA THR A 457 5.08 -1.45 -11.20
C THR A 457 4.16 -0.92 -12.30
N ALA A 458 3.33 -1.77 -12.91
CA ALA A 458 2.34 -1.38 -13.91
C ALA A 458 1.28 -0.38 -13.40
N VAL A 459 0.89 -0.42 -12.11
CA VAL A 459 0.03 0.62 -11.50
C VAL A 459 0.74 1.96 -11.49
N VAL A 460 2.00 2.00 -11.03
CA VAL A 460 2.77 3.25 -10.94
C VAL A 460 3.08 3.82 -12.32
N ASP A 461 3.41 2.98 -13.28
CA ASP A 461 3.66 3.40 -14.67
C ASP A 461 2.37 3.92 -15.33
N THR A 462 1.22 3.27 -15.07
CA THR A 462 -0.10 3.77 -15.50
C THR A 462 -0.42 5.13 -14.86
N ILE A 463 -0.14 5.31 -13.56
CA ILE A 463 -0.30 6.61 -12.88
C ILE A 463 0.60 7.68 -13.53
N VAL A 464 1.86 7.37 -13.83
CA VAL A 464 2.81 8.33 -14.45
C VAL A 464 2.42 8.73 -15.87
N ALA A 465 1.76 7.83 -16.61
CA ALA A 465 1.24 8.08 -17.96
C ALA A 465 -0.08 8.88 -17.95
N GLU A 466 -1.06 8.46 -17.15
CA GLU A 466 -2.44 8.99 -17.14
C GLU A 466 -2.64 10.20 -16.21
N VAL A 467 -1.81 10.35 -15.17
CA VAL A 467 -1.77 11.55 -14.33
C VAL A 467 -0.71 12.49 -14.90
N GLN A 468 -1.18 13.45 -15.68
CA GLN A 468 -0.36 14.54 -16.18
C GLN A 468 -0.24 15.63 -15.12
N SER A 469 0.92 16.28 -15.03
CA SER A 469 1.06 17.56 -14.32
C SER A 469 0.77 18.73 -15.27
N THR A 470 -0.24 18.59 -16.12
CA THR A 470 -0.71 19.66 -16.99
C THR A 470 -1.55 20.64 -16.16
N PRO A 471 -1.31 21.95 -16.28
CA PRO A 471 -2.04 22.97 -15.53
C PRO A 471 -3.56 22.85 -15.61
N GLY A 472 -4.19 22.86 -14.43
CA GLY A 472 -5.63 22.82 -14.28
C GLY A 472 -6.29 21.51 -14.72
N ASP A 473 -5.62 20.35 -14.63
CA ASP A 473 -6.32 19.05 -14.64
C ASP A 473 -7.46 19.09 -13.60
N ASP A 474 -8.66 18.63 -13.97
CA ASP A 474 -9.83 18.65 -13.09
C ASP A 474 -9.82 17.40 -12.19
N ARG A 475 -8.71 17.21 -11.49
CA ARG A 475 -8.41 16.02 -10.68
C ARG A 475 -7.22 16.30 -9.77
N CYS A 476 -7.27 15.79 -8.55
CA CYS A 476 -6.17 15.88 -7.59
C CYS A 476 -5.82 14.47 -7.08
N VAL A 477 -4.58 14.03 -7.28
CA VAL A 477 -4.09 12.77 -6.70
C VAL A 477 -3.22 13.07 -5.48
N LEU A 478 -3.53 12.43 -4.36
CA LEU A 478 -2.84 12.55 -3.08
C LEU A 478 -2.20 11.21 -2.71
N LEU A 479 -0.88 11.20 -2.53
CA LEU A 479 -0.14 10.02 -2.08
C LEU A 479 0.21 10.16 -0.59
N LEU A 480 -0.38 9.34 0.27
CA LEU A 480 -0.18 9.39 1.72
C LEU A 480 0.79 8.30 2.18
N GLY A 481 1.66 8.59 3.15
CA GLY A 481 2.52 7.56 3.73
C GLY A 481 3.50 8.04 4.81
N TYR A 482 4.37 7.13 5.26
CA TYR A 482 5.47 7.43 6.18
C TYR A 482 6.67 7.96 5.41
N LYS A 483 7.35 8.99 5.95
CA LYS A 483 8.41 9.74 5.25
C LYS A 483 9.48 8.83 4.63
N ASP A 484 10.09 7.99 5.44
CA ASP A 484 11.25 7.16 5.05
C ASP A 484 10.87 6.11 3.98
N GLN A 485 9.70 5.48 4.12
CA GLN A 485 9.20 4.49 3.15
C GLN A 485 8.75 5.13 1.82
N MET A 486 8.13 6.32 1.88
CA MET A 486 7.79 7.08 0.68
C MET A 486 9.06 7.56 -0.04
N GLN A 487 10.11 7.98 0.68
CA GLN A 487 11.40 8.31 0.08
C GLN A 487 12.03 7.08 -0.62
N GLN A 488 11.96 5.90 -0.01
CA GLN A 488 12.41 4.65 -0.64
C GLN A 488 11.62 4.32 -1.92
N MET A 489 10.29 4.46 -1.92
CA MET A 489 9.47 4.27 -3.15
C MET A 489 9.90 5.23 -4.27
N PHE A 490 10.00 6.53 -3.96
CA PHE A 490 10.30 7.57 -4.95
C PHE A 490 11.71 7.49 -5.54
N GLN A 491 12.65 6.85 -4.82
CA GLN A 491 14.00 6.58 -5.32
C GLN A 491 14.08 5.34 -6.21
N ASN A 492 13.23 4.33 -5.99
CA ASN A 492 13.44 2.98 -6.53
C ASN A 492 12.38 2.47 -7.52
N VAL A 493 11.21 3.13 -7.66
CA VAL A 493 10.17 2.67 -8.62
C VAL A 493 10.32 3.32 -10.00
N ASN A 494 9.93 4.59 -10.16
CA ASN A 494 9.95 5.27 -11.45
C ASN A 494 10.27 6.77 -11.28
N PRO A 495 11.35 7.31 -11.89
CA PRO A 495 11.70 8.73 -11.83
C PRO A 495 10.63 9.69 -12.36
N GLY A 496 9.70 9.21 -13.19
CA GLY A 496 8.52 9.95 -13.63
C GLY A 496 7.55 10.28 -12.51
N LEU A 497 7.44 9.45 -11.47
CA LEU A 497 6.57 9.69 -10.31
C LEU A 497 7.03 10.94 -9.56
N THR A 498 8.33 11.08 -9.31
CA THR A 498 8.96 12.25 -8.68
C THR A 498 8.73 13.54 -9.46
N ARG A 499 8.56 13.48 -10.79
CA ARG A 499 8.20 14.63 -11.63
C ARG A 499 6.71 14.99 -11.58
N ARG A 500 5.83 14.05 -11.21
CA ARG A 500 4.38 14.29 -11.06
C ARG A 500 3.99 14.73 -9.66
N PHE A 501 4.72 14.24 -8.66
CA PHE A 501 4.50 14.44 -7.23
C PHE A 501 5.79 14.95 -6.57
N PRO A 502 6.10 16.25 -6.63
CA PRO A 502 7.36 16.78 -6.11
C PRO A 502 7.49 16.61 -4.59
N MET A 503 8.41 15.75 -4.15
CA MET A 503 8.64 15.47 -2.72
C MET A 503 9.01 16.72 -1.89
N ASP A 504 9.67 17.70 -2.51
CA ASP A 504 10.04 18.96 -1.84
C ASP A 504 8.84 19.88 -1.56
N GLN A 505 7.68 19.61 -2.18
CA GLN A 505 6.41 20.31 -1.95
C GLN A 505 5.45 19.52 -1.03
N ALA A 506 5.90 18.38 -0.50
CA ALA A 506 5.07 17.50 0.30
C ALA A 506 4.54 18.16 1.59
N PHE A 507 3.29 17.86 1.93
CA PHE A 507 2.66 18.26 3.17
C PHE A 507 3.24 17.42 4.31
N ILE A 508 4.01 18.06 5.20
CA ILE A 508 4.64 17.41 6.36
C ILE A 508 3.67 17.45 7.56
N PHE A 509 3.19 16.28 7.95
CA PHE A 509 2.37 16.05 9.14
C PHE A 509 3.29 15.69 10.32
N GLU A 510 3.57 16.70 11.14
CA GLU A 510 4.43 16.60 12.32
C GLU A 510 3.76 15.80 13.45
N ASP A 511 4.55 15.19 14.34
CA ASP A 511 4.03 14.52 15.54
C ASP A 511 3.49 15.55 16.53
N PHE A 512 2.31 15.30 17.10
CA PHE A 512 1.71 16.21 18.07
C PHE A 512 2.59 16.38 19.31
N THR A 513 2.70 17.63 19.77
CA THR A 513 3.32 17.97 21.05
C THR A 513 2.49 17.47 22.23
N GLU A 514 3.09 17.41 23.42
CA GLU A 514 2.41 16.99 24.65
C GLU A 514 1.18 17.86 24.98
N LYS A 515 1.24 19.16 24.66
CA LYS A 515 0.11 20.09 24.83
C LYS A 515 -1.04 19.79 23.86
N GLU A 516 -0.72 19.52 22.59
CA GLU A 516 -1.71 19.18 21.56
C GLU A 516 -2.34 17.80 21.82
N LEU A 517 -1.55 16.80 22.22
CA LEU A 517 -2.06 15.50 22.66
C LEU A 517 -3.02 15.65 23.85
N GLY A 518 -2.72 16.54 24.82
CA GLY A 518 -3.64 16.89 25.91
C GLY A 518 -4.96 17.51 25.41
N GLN A 519 -4.89 18.45 24.46
CA GLN A 519 -6.08 19.05 23.85
C GLN A 519 -6.91 18.03 23.04
N ILE A 520 -6.26 17.09 22.35
CA ILE A 520 -6.92 16.00 21.60
C ILE A 520 -7.60 15.02 22.56
N LEU A 521 -6.96 14.68 23.68
CA LEU A 521 -7.55 13.90 24.76
C LEU A 521 -8.81 14.59 25.31
N ASP A 522 -8.74 15.88 25.63
CA ASP A 522 -9.87 16.68 26.12
C ASP A 522 -10.98 16.87 25.08
N LEU A 523 -10.67 16.83 23.78
CA LEU A 523 -11.66 16.81 22.70
C LEU A 523 -12.39 15.46 22.66
N LYS A 524 -11.65 14.35 22.59
CA LYS A 524 -12.21 12.99 22.49
C LYS A 524 -13.02 12.59 23.71
N LEU A 525 -12.62 13.01 24.91
CA LEU A 525 -13.38 12.80 26.14
C LEU A 525 -14.74 13.51 26.09
N ARG A 526 -14.80 14.77 25.63
CA ARG A 526 -16.05 15.52 25.47
C ARG A 526 -16.96 14.91 24.41
N GLU A 527 -16.44 14.51 23.26
CA GLU A 527 -17.21 13.81 22.21
C GLU A 527 -17.83 12.50 22.70
N GLN A 528 -17.18 11.83 23.65
CA GLN A 528 -17.57 10.52 24.18
C GLN A 528 -18.27 10.61 25.56
N ALA A 529 -18.55 11.82 26.05
CA ALA A 529 -19.16 12.11 27.36
C ALA A 529 -18.41 11.52 28.58
N TYR A 530 -17.10 11.35 28.49
CA TYR A 530 -16.23 10.95 29.60
C TYR A 530 -15.48 12.13 30.22
N SER A 531 -14.99 11.94 31.43
CA SER A 531 -14.16 12.88 32.19
C SER A 531 -12.96 12.17 32.84
N LEU A 532 -11.97 12.94 33.30
CA LEU A 532 -10.74 12.44 33.95
C LEU A 532 -10.58 13.03 35.35
N THR A 533 -9.98 12.26 36.26
CA THR A 533 -9.36 12.82 37.47
C THR A 533 -8.03 13.51 37.14
N ASP A 534 -7.61 14.50 37.95
CA ASP A 534 -6.28 15.14 37.80
C ASP A 534 -5.11 14.17 38.08
N ARG A 535 -5.39 13.01 38.67
CA ARG A 535 -4.44 11.90 38.81
C ARG A 535 -4.34 11.15 37.49
N ALA A 536 -5.48 10.74 36.91
CA ALA A 536 -5.55 10.09 35.60
C ALA A 536 -4.91 10.93 34.48
N ARG A 537 -5.17 12.24 34.43
CA ARG A 537 -4.56 13.15 33.45
C ARG A 537 -3.03 13.12 33.45
N ARG A 538 -2.41 13.06 34.63
CA ARG A 538 -0.94 12.96 34.78
C ARG A 538 -0.40 11.59 34.36
N VAL A 539 -1.12 10.51 34.67
CA VAL A 539 -0.77 9.15 34.24
C VAL A 539 -0.82 9.04 32.72
N VAL A 540 -1.89 9.54 32.07
CA VAL A 540 -2.01 9.54 30.60
C VAL A 540 -0.89 10.34 29.94
N ALA A 541 -0.48 11.49 30.51
CA ALA A 541 0.66 12.25 30.01
C ALA A 541 1.99 11.46 30.12
N GLU A 542 2.26 10.78 31.24
CA GLU A 542 3.47 9.95 31.39
C GLU A 542 3.44 8.70 30.50
N MET A 543 2.27 8.13 30.22
CA MET A 543 2.10 7.04 29.26
C MET A 543 2.39 7.53 27.83
N LEU A 544 1.81 8.65 27.40
CA LEU A 544 2.06 9.25 26.09
C LEU A 544 3.52 9.67 25.91
N LYS A 545 4.17 10.27 26.94
CA LYS A 545 5.61 10.59 26.91
C LYS A 545 6.49 9.34 26.73
N ARG A 546 6.06 8.17 27.24
CA ARG A 546 6.73 6.88 26.98
C ARG A 546 6.43 6.31 25.59
N SER A 547 5.18 6.34 25.13
CA SER A 547 4.85 5.87 23.77
C SER A 547 5.53 6.69 22.67
N ARG A 548 5.81 7.99 22.89
CA ARG A 548 6.62 8.83 21.98
C ARG A 548 8.09 8.38 21.82
N ASN A 549 8.60 7.49 22.68
CA ASN A 549 9.93 6.85 22.48
C ASN A 549 9.86 5.63 21.54
N ARG A 550 8.67 5.07 21.25
CA ARG A 550 8.52 3.87 20.41
C ARG A 550 8.66 4.22 18.92
N PRO A 551 9.15 3.28 18.08
CA PRO A 551 9.06 3.45 16.63
C PRO A 551 7.59 3.48 16.20
N HIS A 552 7.28 4.29 15.17
CA HIS A 552 5.92 4.46 14.61
C HIS A 552 4.85 4.92 15.62
N PHE A 553 5.17 5.87 16.50
CA PHE A 553 4.24 6.46 17.48
C PHE A 553 2.87 6.86 16.85
N GLY A 554 1.79 6.36 17.44
CA GLY A 554 0.43 6.45 16.88
C GLY A 554 -0.28 7.80 17.02
N ASN A 555 0.36 8.85 17.55
CA ASN A 555 -0.20 10.20 17.71
C ASN A 555 -1.62 10.20 18.31
N ALA A 556 -2.62 10.77 17.62
CA ALA A 556 -3.99 10.81 18.12
C ALA A 556 -4.65 9.42 18.20
N GLY A 557 -4.14 8.42 17.48
CA GLY A 557 -4.57 7.02 17.57
C GLY A 557 -4.05 6.31 18.83
N GLU A 558 -2.89 6.71 19.36
CA GLU A 558 -2.41 6.22 20.67
C GLU A 558 -3.41 6.61 21.78
N ILE A 559 -4.00 7.81 21.68
CA ILE A 559 -5.06 8.26 22.60
C ILE A 559 -6.32 7.40 22.48
N ASP A 560 -6.70 6.92 21.29
CA ASP A 560 -7.84 6.01 21.14
C ASP A 560 -7.55 4.65 21.76
N ILE A 561 -6.33 4.12 21.58
CA ILE A 561 -5.88 2.86 22.19
C ILE A 561 -5.94 2.97 23.72
N LEU A 562 -5.38 4.04 24.30
CA LEU A 562 -5.40 4.30 25.74
C LEU A 562 -6.82 4.48 26.29
N LEU A 563 -7.67 5.28 25.62
CA LEU A 563 -9.07 5.48 26.05
C LEU A 563 -9.89 4.19 25.94
N ASN A 564 -9.65 3.35 24.94
CA ASN A 564 -10.39 2.09 24.80
C ASN A 564 -9.95 1.03 25.82
N ALA A 565 -8.66 0.95 26.14
CA ALA A 565 -8.18 0.16 27.28
C ALA A 565 -8.80 0.64 28.60
N ALA A 566 -8.77 1.96 28.84
CA ALA A 566 -9.30 2.55 30.07
C ALA A 566 -10.81 2.32 30.25
N LYS A 567 -11.62 2.40 29.18
CA LYS A 567 -13.05 2.04 29.24
C LYS A 567 -13.27 0.59 29.65
N MET A 568 -12.46 -0.35 29.15
CA MET A 568 -12.57 -1.77 29.53
C MET A 568 -12.21 -2.00 31.00
N HIS A 569 -11.15 -1.36 31.49
CA HIS A 569 -10.77 -1.42 32.91
C HIS A 569 -11.80 -0.74 33.82
N HIS A 570 -12.35 0.42 33.41
CA HIS A 570 -13.43 1.12 34.07
C HIS A 570 -14.70 0.25 34.18
N GLN A 571 -15.07 -0.44 33.10
CA GLN A 571 -16.20 -1.37 33.10
C GLN A 571 -15.97 -2.59 34.03
N LYS A 572 -14.74 -3.11 34.08
CA LYS A 572 -14.28 -4.16 35.03
C LYS A 572 -14.31 -3.67 36.49
N ARG A 573 -13.98 -2.40 36.74
CA ARG A 573 -14.02 -1.72 38.06
C ARG A 573 -15.45 -1.43 38.54
N ILE A 574 -16.38 -1.12 37.63
CA ILE A 574 -17.80 -0.95 37.93
C ILE A 574 -18.49 -2.31 38.16
N SER A 575 -18.22 -3.32 37.33
CA SER A 575 -18.90 -4.62 37.43
C SER A 575 -18.53 -5.43 38.67
N THR A 576 -17.33 -5.20 39.22
CA THR A 576 -16.89 -5.75 40.51
C THR A 576 -17.48 -4.99 41.70
N ASN A 577 -17.51 -3.65 41.66
CA ASN A 577 -18.14 -2.83 42.69
C ASN A 577 -19.67 -2.75 42.55
N LYS A 578 -20.37 -3.83 42.93
CA LYS A 578 -21.84 -3.89 43.01
C LYS A 578 -22.44 -2.92 44.05
N SER A 579 -22.46 -1.63 43.72
CA SER A 579 -23.13 -0.57 44.48
C SER A 579 -24.43 -0.17 43.78
N THR A 580 -25.57 -0.46 44.39
CA THR A 580 -26.90 -0.14 43.84
C THR A 580 -27.25 1.33 44.06
N GLY A 581 -27.07 2.17 43.04
CA GLY A 581 -27.57 3.55 43.03
C GLY A 581 -26.91 4.41 41.96
N HIS A 582 -27.66 4.76 40.91
CA HIS A 582 -27.33 5.71 39.84
C HIS A 582 -25.94 5.57 39.17
N ILE A 583 -25.94 5.08 37.91
CA ILE A 583 -24.76 5.09 37.04
C ILE A 583 -24.52 6.53 36.52
N THR A 584 -23.89 7.39 37.33
CA THR A 584 -23.61 8.81 36.97
C THR A 584 -22.16 9.08 36.62
N ASN A 585 -21.23 8.20 36.99
CA ASN A 585 -19.81 8.55 37.04
C ASN A 585 -19.04 8.00 35.83
N ALA A 586 -19.22 8.62 34.67
CA ALA A 586 -18.33 8.48 33.50
C ALA A 586 -16.97 9.18 33.74
N VAL A 587 -16.33 8.87 34.86
CA VAL A 587 -15.09 9.47 35.35
C VAL A 587 -13.99 8.41 35.33
N LEU A 588 -13.12 8.47 34.32
CA LEU A 588 -11.95 7.60 34.23
C LEU A 588 -10.92 8.06 35.27
N ASP A 589 -10.41 7.10 36.04
CA ASP A 589 -9.42 7.34 37.10
C ASP A 589 -8.08 6.68 36.77
N ALA A 590 -7.03 6.99 37.54
CA ALA A 590 -5.65 6.56 37.26
C ALA A 590 -5.50 5.04 37.07
N VAL A 591 -6.20 4.26 37.90
CA VAL A 591 -6.26 2.78 37.84
C VAL A 591 -6.83 2.26 36.51
N ASP A 592 -7.74 3.01 35.87
CA ASP A 592 -8.33 2.57 34.60
C ASP A 592 -7.29 2.59 33.48
N PHE A 593 -6.35 3.55 33.49
CA PHE A 593 -5.29 3.63 32.49
C PHE A 593 -4.13 2.68 32.77
N ASP A 594 -3.74 2.53 34.04
CA ASP A 594 -2.59 1.74 34.45
C ASP A 594 -2.80 1.19 35.87
N GLU A 595 -2.98 -0.13 36.00
CA GLU A 595 -3.20 -0.77 37.32
C GLU A 595 -2.00 -0.55 38.28
N ASN A 596 -0.81 -0.19 37.77
CA ASN A 596 0.42 0.06 38.53
C ASN A 596 0.87 1.54 38.44
N PHE A 597 -0.05 2.48 38.27
CA PHE A 597 0.30 3.89 38.06
C PHE A 597 1.15 4.54 39.19
N ASP A 598 1.00 4.11 40.46
CA ASP A 598 1.78 4.58 41.62
C ASP A 598 3.17 3.88 41.79
N ARG A 599 3.65 3.12 40.80
CA ARG A 599 4.93 2.37 40.88
C ARG A 599 6.18 3.24 41.07
N ALA A 600 6.12 4.51 40.66
CA ALA A 600 7.21 5.47 40.87
C ALA A 600 7.38 5.87 42.35
N ASP A 601 6.29 5.87 43.13
CA ASP A 601 6.32 6.25 44.55
C ASP A 601 6.56 5.04 45.47
N ASN A 602 6.15 3.83 45.05
CA ASN A 602 6.31 2.57 45.80
C ASN A 602 7.67 1.85 45.57
N SER A 603 8.66 2.53 44.97
CA SER A 603 9.78 1.87 44.29
C SER A 603 10.79 1.13 45.20
N GLU A 604 11.10 1.67 46.39
CA GLU A 604 12.19 1.17 47.26
C GLU A 604 11.91 -0.23 47.84
N ALA A 605 10.65 -0.48 48.22
CA ALA A 605 10.19 -1.81 48.63
C ALA A 605 10.14 -2.80 47.45
N SER A 606 9.89 -2.30 46.25
CA SER A 606 9.79 -3.09 45.02
C SER A 606 11.14 -3.69 44.61
N VAL A 607 12.21 -2.88 44.49
CA VAL A 607 13.55 -3.39 44.09
C VAL A 607 14.05 -4.47 45.04
N SER A 608 13.85 -4.26 46.33
CA SER A 608 14.28 -5.20 47.37
C SER A 608 13.64 -6.58 47.14
N LYS A 609 12.31 -6.62 46.94
CA LYS A 609 11.55 -7.83 46.62
C LYS A 609 11.89 -8.42 45.26
N MET A 610 12.11 -7.58 44.24
CA MET A 610 12.52 -8.03 42.91
C MET A 610 13.86 -8.75 42.92
N PHE A 611 14.74 -8.48 43.88
CA PHE A 611 16.04 -9.14 44.03
C PHE A 611 16.10 -10.22 45.13
N GLU A 612 15.02 -10.47 45.87
CA GLU A 612 14.91 -11.62 46.78
C GLU A 612 15.24 -12.93 46.01
N GLY A 613 16.03 -13.80 46.67
CA GLY A 613 16.51 -15.06 46.08
C GLY A 613 17.67 -14.96 45.09
N VAL A 614 18.20 -13.77 44.77
CA VAL A 614 19.46 -13.64 43.99
C VAL A 614 20.62 -13.32 44.92
N VAL A 615 21.57 -14.25 45.01
CA VAL A 615 22.73 -14.19 45.91
C VAL A 615 23.92 -13.52 45.20
N GLY A 616 24.74 -12.73 45.92
CA GLY A 616 25.96 -12.11 45.38
C GLY A 616 25.70 -10.94 44.43
N CYS A 617 24.74 -10.06 44.76
CA CYS A 617 24.31 -8.93 43.92
C CYS A 617 24.07 -7.63 44.71
N GLU A 618 24.50 -7.56 45.97
CA GLU A 618 24.24 -6.47 46.92
C GLU A 618 24.78 -5.12 46.42
N SER A 619 25.95 -5.13 45.79
CA SER A 619 26.59 -3.95 45.19
C SER A 619 25.75 -3.36 44.05
N ILE A 620 25.19 -4.21 43.19
CA ILE A 620 24.32 -3.84 42.07
C ILE A 620 22.98 -3.31 42.58
N ILE A 621 22.38 -3.97 43.58
CA ILE A 621 21.14 -3.51 44.22
C ILE A 621 21.33 -2.11 44.82
N SER A 622 22.48 -1.84 45.44
CA SER A 622 22.83 -0.52 45.96
C SER A 622 22.92 0.55 44.84
N LYS A 623 23.58 0.25 43.71
CA LYS A 623 23.61 1.15 42.53
C LYS A 623 22.21 1.43 41.98
N LEU A 624 21.38 0.40 41.81
CA LEU A 624 20.01 0.55 41.28
C LEU A 624 19.09 1.38 42.20
N ARG A 625 19.21 1.23 43.53
CA ARG A 625 18.55 2.12 44.50
C ARG A 625 19.03 3.57 44.37
N GLY A 626 20.34 3.78 44.14
CA GLY A 626 20.91 5.09 43.85
C GLY A 626 20.24 5.77 42.64
N TYR A 627 20.05 5.04 41.54
CA TYR A 627 19.35 5.56 40.35
C TYR A 627 17.88 5.93 40.64
N GLN A 628 17.15 5.10 41.40
CA GLN A 628 15.78 5.44 41.81
C GLN A 628 15.72 6.74 42.63
N LYS A 629 16.65 6.92 43.56
CA LYS A 629 16.73 8.15 44.35
C LYS A 629 17.02 9.37 43.46
N ILE A 630 17.97 9.27 42.54
CA ILE A 630 18.28 10.34 41.56
C ILE A 630 17.05 10.69 40.70
N VAL A 631 16.28 9.69 40.24
CA VAL A 631 15.00 9.94 39.53
C VAL A 631 14.02 10.71 40.41
N LYS A 632 13.83 10.31 41.67
CA LYS A 632 12.88 10.92 42.61
C LYS A 632 13.27 12.36 42.95
N ASP A 633 14.54 12.60 43.24
CA ASP A 633 15.08 13.91 43.58
C ASP A 633 14.98 14.86 42.36
N LEU A 634 15.41 14.44 41.15
CA LEU A 634 15.31 15.27 39.93
C LEU A 634 13.86 15.52 39.48
N ARG A 635 12.96 14.54 39.60
CA ARG A 635 11.51 14.74 39.37
C ARG A 635 10.93 15.79 40.32
N SER A 636 11.36 15.82 41.58
CA SER A 636 10.91 16.82 42.56
C SER A 636 11.38 18.25 42.24
N LEU A 637 12.52 18.37 41.53
CA LEU A 637 13.08 19.64 41.03
C LEU A 637 12.55 20.05 39.65
N GLY A 638 11.68 19.23 39.02
CA GLY A 638 11.13 19.51 37.69
C GLY A 638 12.12 19.34 36.53
N MET A 639 13.27 18.70 36.77
CA MET A 639 14.29 18.42 35.75
C MET A 639 14.02 17.06 35.08
N ASP A 640 14.38 16.89 33.81
CA ASP A 640 14.25 15.57 33.17
C ASP A 640 15.40 14.66 33.63
N PRO A 641 15.16 13.55 34.35
CA PRO A 641 16.25 12.77 34.92
C PRO A 641 17.06 12.00 33.86
N ARG A 642 16.56 11.91 32.61
CA ARG A 642 17.25 11.24 31.49
C ARG A 642 18.65 11.82 31.22
N GLU A 643 18.87 13.10 31.53
CA GLU A 643 20.15 13.78 31.31
C GLU A 643 21.27 13.34 32.26
N GLN A 644 20.93 12.80 33.46
CA GLN A 644 21.91 12.41 34.48
C GLN A 644 22.01 10.90 34.71
N LEU A 645 21.12 10.10 34.13
CA LEU A 645 21.11 8.64 34.30
C LEU A 645 21.86 7.92 33.17
N PRO A 646 22.67 6.90 33.48
CA PRO A 646 23.25 6.05 32.45
C PRO A 646 22.15 5.23 31.74
N PHE A 647 22.29 5.12 30.42
CA PHE A 647 21.50 4.23 29.55
C PHE A 647 22.38 3.15 28.87
N ASN A 648 23.71 3.28 28.96
CA ASN A 648 24.68 2.41 28.31
C ASN A 648 25.57 1.76 29.39
N PHE A 649 25.57 0.42 29.45
CA PHE A 649 26.17 -0.35 30.54
C PHE A 649 27.11 -1.44 30.05
N VAL A 650 28.11 -1.75 30.87
CA VAL A 650 29.04 -2.86 30.64
C VAL A 650 28.97 -3.86 31.79
N PHE A 651 28.48 -5.07 31.51
CA PHE A 651 28.33 -6.16 32.47
C PHE A 651 29.53 -7.11 32.38
N ARG A 652 30.34 -7.18 33.43
CA ARG A 652 31.60 -7.93 33.48
C ARG A 652 31.56 -8.99 34.58
N GLY A 653 32.15 -10.15 34.36
CA GLY A 653 32.26 -11.20 35.38
C GLY A 653 32.35 -12.62 34.80
N PRO A 654 32.63 -13.64 35.63
CA PRO A 654 32.63 -15.06 35.25
C PRO A 654 31.30 -15.58 34.65
N PRO A 655 31.27 -16.78 34.02
CA PRO A 655 30.02 -17.38 33.56
C PRO A 655 29.14 -17.81 34.75
N GLY A 656 27.82 -17.71 34.58
CA GLY A 656 26.84 -18.12 35.58
C GLY A 656 26.59 -17.13 36.72
N THR A 657 27.23 -15.96 36.76
CA THR A 657 27.03 -14.94 37.82
C THR A 657 25.76 -14.06 37.64
N GLY A 658 24.72 -14.57 36.96
CA GLY A 658 23.42 -13.89 36.91
C GLY A 658 23.30 -12.64 36.02
N LYS A 659 24.29 -12.32 35.17
CA LYS A 659 24.28 -11.18 34.23
C LYS A 659 22.95 -11.00 33.47
N THR A 660 22.50 -12.00 32.73
CA THR A 660 21.26 -11.97 31.93
C THR A 660 20.01 -11.80 32.80
N SER A 661 19.94 -12.51 33.93
CA SER A 661 18.84 -12.38 34.91
C SER A 661 18.76 -10.97 35.49
N THR A 662 19.92 -10.32 35.70
CA THR A 662 20.02 -8.96 36.21
C THR A 662 19.62 -7.92 35.15
N ALA A 663 19.92 -8.16 33.87
CA ALA A 663 19.42 -7.31 32.78
C ALA A 663 17.87 -7.28 32.73
N ARG A 664 17.21 -8.43 32.94
CA ARG A 664 15.74 -8.51 33.05
C ARG A 664 15.18 -7.73 34.23
N LYS A 665 15.77 -7.88 35.43
CA LYS A 665 15.38 -7.09 36.61
C LYS A 665 15.66 -5.59 36.44
N MET A 666 16.73 -5.22 35.73
CA MET A 666 17.07 -3.84 35.42
C MET A 666 16.10 -3.20 34.43
N GLY A 667 15.62 -3.94 33.42
CA GLY A 667 14.56 -3.50 32.51
C GLY A 667 13.27 -3.18 33.25
N GLN A 668 12.87 -4.02 34.21
CA GLN A 668 11.76 -3.74 35.12
C GLN A 668 11.99 -2.45 35.92
N VAL A 669 13.15 -2.29 36.57
CA VAL A 669 13.47 -1.09 37.37
C VAL A 669 13.42 0.21 36.53
N TYR A 670 13.93 0.21 35.31
CA TYR A 670 13.85 1.39 34.42
C TYR A 670 12.48 1.62 33.80
N TYR A 671 11.65 0.58 33.64
CA TYR A 671 10.25 0.70 33.27
C TYR A 671 9.43 1.34 34.42
N ASP A 672 9.66 0.91 35.66
CA ASP A 672 9.01 1.45 36.85
C ASP A 672 9.42 2.91 37.16
N MET A 673 10.68 3.27 36.88
CA MET A 673 11.15 4.67 36.88
C MET A 673 10.57 5.52 35.73
N GLY A 674 9.75 4.95 34.84
CA GLY A 674 9.14 5.64 33.71
C GLY A 674 10.08 5.97 32.54
N MET A 675 11.28 5.39 32.51
CA MET A 675 12.29 5.68 31.49
C MET A 675 12.09 4.85 30.22
N LEU A 676 11.71 3.58 30.37
CA LEU A 676 11.40 2.68 29.25
C LEU A 676 9.89 2.60 28.97
N ALA A 677 9.56 2.16 27.76
CA ALA A 677 8.18 1.97 27.29
C ALA A 677 7.73 0.49 27.37
N SER A 678 8.64 -0.41 27.75
CA SER A 678 8.41 -1.80 28.14
C SER A 678 9.54 -2.26 29.08
N ASN A 679 9.28 -3.27 29.93
CA ASN A 679 10.28 -3.95 30.75
C ASN A 679 11.05 -5.05 29.99
N GLU A 680 10.62 -5.35 28.76
CA GLU A 680 11.17 -6.39 27.89
C GLU A 680 12.67 -6.20 27.60
N VAL A 681 13.41 -7.32 27.64
CA VAL A 681 14.82 -7.38 27.25
C VAL A 681 14.95 -8.18 25.96
N ILE A 682 15.56 -7.57 24.96
CA ILE A 682 15.96 -8.21 23.71
C ILE A 682 17.38 -8.72 23.90
N GLU A 683 17.50 -10.01 24.15
CA GLU A 683 18.77 -10.73 24.24
C GLU A 683 19.24 -11.12 22.84
N ILE A 684 20.47 -10.77 22.50
CA ILE A 684 21.14 -11.11 21.24
C ILE A 684 22.57 -11.54 21.46
N SER A 685 23.11 -12.27 20.49
CA SER A 685 24.55 -12.53 20.35
C SER A 685 25.24 -11.43 19.52
N ALA A 686 26.53 -11.18 19.78
CA ALA A 686 27.35 -10.30 18.95
C ALA A 686 27.29 -10.60 17.43
N THR A 687 27.14 -11.88 17.06
CA THR A 687 27.00 -12.34 15.66
C THR A 687 25.70 -11.91 14.98
N GLU A 688 24.66 -11.52 15.73
CA GLU A 688 23.44 -10.94 15.13
C GLU A 688 23.67 -9.53 14.58
N LEU A 689 24.67 -8.78 15.07
CA LEU A 689 25.03 -7.47 14.52
C LEU A 689 25.86 -7.59 13.23
N ILE A 690 26.74 -8.59 13.16
CA ILE A 690 27.75 -8.75 12.10
C ILE A 690 27.12 -9.16 10.76
N GLY A 691 27.46 -8.49 9.66
CA GLY A 691 27.03 -8.83 8.30
C GLY A 691 27.74 -10.08 7.75
N GLN A 692 27.08 -10.80 6.83
CA GLN A 692 27.72 -11.88 6.04
C GLN A 692 28.48 -11.35 4.81
N TYR A 693 28.19 -10.11 4.40
CA TYR A 693 28.73 -9.45 3.22
C TYR A 693 29.05 -7.98 3.51
N VAL A 694 29.99 -7.40 2.77
CA VAL A 694 30.39 -5.99 2.88
C VAL A 694 29.18 -5.06 2.72
N GLY A 695 29.03 -4.11 3.64
CA GLY A 695 27.95 -3.11 3.62
C GLY A 695 26.60 -3.61 4.13
N HIS A 696 26.45 -4.90 4.49
CA HIS A 696 25.24 -5.40 5.12
C HIS A 696 25.23 -5.21 6.66
N THR A 697 26.40 -4.96 7.27
CA THR A 697 26.54 -4.89 8.73
C THR A 697 25.88 -3.64 9.32
N GLY A 698 26.08 -2.47 8.73
CA GLY A 698 25.48 -1.21 9.19
C GLY A 698 23.94 -1.30 9.26
N PRO A 699 23.24 -1.63 8.16
CA PRO A 699 21.79 -1.82 8.15
C PRO A 699 21.28 -2.90 9.11
N LYS A 700 22.06 -3.98 9.33
CA LYS A 700 21.72 -5.05 10.29
C LYS A 700 21.80 -4.54 11.73
N THR A 701 22.85 -3.78 12.06
CA THR A 701 23.05 -3.11 13.36
C THR A 701 21.94 -2.08 13.63
N GLN A 702 21.59 -1.26 12.64
CA GLN A 702 20.48 -0.30 12.75
C GLN A 702 19.13 -0.99 13.04
N LYS A 703 18.75 -2.02 12.27
CA LYS A 703 17.51 -2.79 12.50
C LYS A 703 17.43 -3.39 13.91
N VAL A 704 18.56 -3.86 14.45
CA VAL A 704 18.63 -4.40 15.82
C VAL A 704 18.43 -3.31 16.88
N LEU A 705 19.01 -2.13 16.69
CA LEU A 705 18.80 -0.97 17.57
C LEU A 705 17.36 -0.46 17.50
N GLU A 706 16.75 -0.44 16.32
CA GLU A 706 15.34 -0.07 16.13
C GLU A 706 14.40 -1.04 16.86
N ARG A 707 14.69 -2.34 16.83
CA ARG A 707 13.98 -3.38 17.60
C ARG A 707 14.04 -3.11 19.12
N GLY A 708 15.14 -2.53 19.59
CA GLY A 708 15.39 -2.18 21.00
C GLY A 708 14.83 -0.84 21.48
N LEU A 709 14.26 0.00 20.60
CA LEU A 709 13.70 1.30 21.00
C LEU A 709 12.59 1.16 22.05
N GLY A 710 12.71 1.88 23.17
CA GLY A 710 11.80 1.81 24.30
C GLY A 710 11.99 0.57 25.21
N LYS A 711 13.02 -0.25 24.99
CA LYS A 711 13.30 -1.53 25.67
C LYS A 711 14.75 -1.57 26.19
N VAL A 712 15.16 -2.72 26.73
CA VAL A 712 16.58 -3.06 26.96
C VAL A 712 17.08 -3.92 25.79
N LEU A 713 18.26 -3.60 25.27
CA LEU A 713 19.03 -4.43 24.35
C LEU A 713 20.22 -5.04 25.10
N PHE A 714 20.25 -6.36 25.24
CA PHE A 714 21.31 -7.11 25.92
C PHE A 714 22.15 -7.87 24.89
N ILE A 715 23.41 -7.52 24.77
CA ILE A 715 24.36 -8.08 23.80
C ILE A 715 25.30 -9.00 24.56
N ASP A 716 25.04 -10.32 24.49
CA ASP A 716 25.89 -11.32 25.13
C ASP A 716 27.10 -11.67 24.25
N GLU A 717 28.17 -12.10 24.92
CA GLU A 717 29.49 -12.37 24.33
C GLU A 717 29.99 -11.20 23.45
N ALA A 718 29.72 -9.96 23.89
CA ALA A 718 29.96 -8.72 23.15
C ALA A 718 31.43 -8.53 22.73
N TYR A 719 32.36 -9.17 23.42
CA TYR A 719 33.78 -9.21 23.06
C TYR A 719 34.05 -9.76 21.66
N ARG A 720 33.18 -10.61 21.08
CA ARG A 720 33.31 -11.07 19.69
C ARG A 720 33.22 -9.95 18.65
N LEU A 721 32.78 -8.75 19.05
CA LEU A 721 32.85 -7.56 18.20
C LEU A 721 34.29 -7.03 17.99
N SER A 722 35.29 -7.52 18.73
CA SER A 722 36.69 -7.07 18.56
C SER A 722 37.37 -7.61 17.30
N ASP A 723 36.94 -8.77 16.79
CA ASP A 723 37.77 -9.61 15.90
C ASP A 723 37.14 -9.71 14.50
N GLY A 724 37.67 -8.92 13.56
CA GLY A 724 37.33 -8.96 12.13
C GLY A 724 36.83 -7.63 11.55
N HIS A 725 36.94 -7.45 10.23
CA HIS A 725 36.55 -6.19 9.57
C HIS A 725 35.06 -5.87 9.72
N PHE A 726 34.17 -6.85 9.52
CA PHE A 726 32.72 -6.69 9.74
C PHE A 726 32.38 -6.48 11.22
N ALA A 727 33.14 -7.07 12.15
CA ALA A 727 32.94 -6.86 13.58
C ALA A 727 33.22 -5.40 13.97
N LYS A 728 34.26 -4.79 13.38
CA LYS A 728 34.52 -3.36 13.53
C LYS A 728 33.43 -2.48 12.88
N GLU A 729 32.95 -2.82 11.67
CA GLU A 729 31.83 -2.13 11.01
C GLU A 729 30.59 -2.06 11.91
N ALA A 730 30.27 -3.16 12.62
CA ALA A 730 29.19 -3.21 13.61
C ALA A 730 29.44 -2.30 14.82
N MET A 731 30.67 -2.25 15.35
CA MET A 731 31.00 -1.37 16.49
C MET A 731 30.90 0.11 16.12
N ASP A 732 31.43 0.50 14.96
CA ASP A 732 31.47 1.91 14.55
C ASP A 732 30.05 2.43 14.24
N GLU A 733 29.18 1.63 13.60
CA GLU A 733 27.75 1.96 13.44
C GLU A 733 26.99 1.99 14.78
N LEU A 734 27.30 1.07 15.71
CA LEU A 734 26.69 1.05 17.04
C LEU A 734 27.02 2.35 17.82
N VAL A 735 28.30 2.76 17.81
CA VAL A 735 28.75 4.00 18.47
C VAL A 735 28.12 5.24 17.82
N ASP A 736 28.06 5.30 16.49
CA ASP A 736 27.40 6.39 15.76
C ASP A 736 25.90 6.45 16.10
N CYS A 737 25.17 5.34 15.95
CA CYS A 737 23.73 5.28 16.25
C CYS A 737 23.38 5.67 17.69
N ILE A 738 24.19 5.31 18.68
CA ILE A 738 23.99 5.72 20.08
C ILE A 738 23.96 7.25 20.24
N THR A 739 24.68 8.00 19.38
CA THR A 739 24.65 9.47 19.40
C THR A 739 23.50 10.09 18.61
N LYS A 740 22.88 9.36 17.67
CA LYS A 740 21.78 9.88 16.84
C LYS A 740 20.54 10.14 17.71
N PRO A 741 19.85 11.29 17.57
CA PRO A 741 18.60 11.59 18.31
C PRO A 741 17.46 10.59 18.12
N LYS A 742 17.58 9.65 17.18
CA LYS A 742 16.66 8.50 17.00
C LYS A 742 16.76 7.50 18.18
N PHE A 743 17.95 7.25 18.72
CA PHE A 743 18.22 6.21 19.73
C PHE A 743 18.68 6.74 21.09
N LEU A 744 19.35 7.90 21.12
CA LEU A 744 19.88 8.54 22.33
C LEU A 744 18.82 8.65 23.45
N GLN A 745 19.12 8.11 24.63
CA GLN A 745 18.25 8.11 25.84
C GLN A 745 16.82 7.52 25.63
N LYS A 746 16.63 6.68 24.61
CA LYS A 746 15.33 6.04 24.28
C LYS A 746 15.30 4.53 24.52
N MET A 747 16.44 3.92 24.78
CA MET A 747 16.62 2.49 25.07
C MET A 747 17.81 2.31 26.02
N ILE A 748 17.90 1.15 26.66
CA ILE A 748 19.11 0.75 27.42
C ILE A 748 19.92 -0.21 26.56
N ILE A 749 21.25 -0.06 26.52
CA ILE A 749 22.15 -0.99 25.84
C ILE A 749 23.13 -1.58 26.86
N ILE A 750 23.22 -2.91 26.90
CA ILE A 750 24.07 -3.65 27.82
C ILE A 750 25.04 -4.51 27.01
N LEU A 751 26.34 -4.27 27.17
CA LEU A 751 27.40 -5.13 26.63
C LEU A 751 27.85 -6.12 27.71
N ALA A 752 27.71 -7.42 27.47
CA ALA A 752 28.07 -8.46 28.45
C ALA A 752 29.24 -9.32 27.98
N GLY A 753 30.09 -9.74 28.94
CA GLY A 753 31.19 -10.67 28.68
C GLY A 753 32.05 -10.94 29.92
N TYR A 754 33.22 -11.54 29.69
CA TYR A 754 34.25 -11.79 30.71
C TYR A 754 35.17 -10.57 30.86
N ASP A 755 35.77 -10.41 32.04
CA ASP A 755 36.50 -9.19 32.42
C ASP A 755 37.70 -8.89 31.53
N ALA A 756 38.50 -9.91 31.18
CA ALA A 756 39.65 -9.75 30.30
C ALA A 756 39.22 -9.34 28.87
N ASP A 757 38.22 -10.03 28.32
CA ASP A 757 37.77 -9.84 26.94
C ASP A 757 37.02 -8.52 26.74
N ILE A 758 36.24 -8.10 27.73
CA ILE A 758 35.59 -6.77 27.72
C ILE A 758 36.61 -5.64 27.92
N ASN A 759 37.64 -5.81 28.77
CA ASN A 759 38.72 -4.82 28.84
C ASN A 759 39.48 -4.70 27.51
N ARG A 760 39.73 -5.83 26.81
CA ARG A 760 40.29 -5.85 25.45
C ARG A 760 39.38 -5.11 24.47
N LEU A 761 38.08 -5.41 24.42
CA LEU A 761 37.10 -4.71 23.56
C LEU A 761 37.12 -3.18 23.77
N MET A 762 37.10 -2.73 25.03
CA MET A 762 37.08 -1.30 25.40
C MET A 762 38.40 -0.57 25.06
N SER A 763 39.53 -1.29 25.04
CA SER A 763 40.83 -0.77 24.59
C SER A 763 40.96 -0.61 23.07
N ILE A 764 40.19 -1.39 22.29
CA ILE A 764 40.25 -1.39 20.81
C ILE A 764 39.49 -0.20 20.21
N ASN A 765 38.42 0.28 20.86
CA ASN A 765 37.67 1.45 20.42
C ASN A 765 37.42 2.44 21.57
N THR A 766 38.14 3.57 21.54
CA THR A 766 37.97 4.67 22.50
C THR A 766 36.56 5.27 22.48
N GLY A 767 35.85 5.15 21.35
CA GLY A 767 34.44 5.50 21.22
C GLY A 767 33.56 4.74 22.23
N LEU A 768 33.70 3.42 22.33
CA LEU A 768 32.96 2.59 23.29
C LEU A 768 33.23 3.04 24.73
N THR A 769 34.50 3.21 25.11
CA THR A 769 34.89 3.70 26.44
C THR A 769 34.28 5.06 26.78
N SER A 770 34.12 5.95 25.79
CA SER A 770 33.50 7.27 25.97
C SER A 770 31.96 7.29 25.95
N ARG A 771 31.30 6.17 25.61
CA ARG A 771 29.82 6.07 25.47
C ARG A 771 29.18 5.00 26.34
N PHE A 772 29.95 4.09 26.92
CA PHE A 772 29.56 3.12 27.93
C PHE A 772 30.33 3.39 29.24
N PRO A 773 30.06 4.52 29.93
CA PRO A 773 30.83 4.95 31.10
C PRO A 773 30.58 4.10 32.35
N GLU A 774 29.40 3.47 32.45
CA GLU A 774 28.96 2.77 33.65
C GLU A 774 29.16 1.26 33.52
N SER A 775 29.86 0.67 34.49
CA SER A 775 30.12 -0.77 34.53
C SER A 775 29.62 -1.42 35.81
N LEU A 776 28.98 -2.58 35.63
CA LEU A 776 28.56 -3.48 36.69
C LEU A 776 29.47 -4.71 36.65
N GLN A 777 30.21 -4.91 37.75
CA GLN A 777 31.02 -6.10 38.00
C GLN A 777 30.15 -7.14 38.72
N PHE A 778 30.26 -8.40 38.29
CA PHE A 778 29.55 -9.55 38.82
C PHE A 778 30.60 -10.54 39.33
N ASP A 779 30.90 -10.46 40.62
CA ASP A 779 31.90 -11.30 41.28
C ASP A 779 31.48 -12.79 41.27
N PRO A 780 32.44 -13.74 41.37
CA PRO A 780 32.12 -15.16 41.54
C PRO A 780 31.35 -15.40 42.84
N LEU A 781 30.47 -16.40 42.85
CA LEU A 781 29.72 -16.78 44.05
C LEU A 781 30.67 -17.31 45.13
N SER A 782 30.52 -16.85 46.38
CA SER A 782 31.32 -17.39 47.48
C SER A 782 30.93 -18.84 47.78
N SER A 783 31.81 -19.56 48.47
CA SER A 783 31.57 -20.95 48.91
C SER A 783 30.31 -21.08 49.77
N LYS A 784 29.92 -20.02 50.50
CA LYS A 784 28.66 -19.96 51.27
C LYS A 784 27.44 -19.74 50.36
N ASP A 785 27.56 -18.88 49.36
CA ASP A 785 26.49 -18.57 48.42
C ASP A 785 26.17 -19.76 47.51
N CYS A 786 27.20 -20.53 47.14
CA CYS A 786 27.05 -21.79 46.41
C CYS A 786 26.23 -22.83 47.19
N ILE A 787 26.45 -22.95 48.51
CA ILE A 787 25.66 -23.83 49.39
C ILE A 787 24.22 -23.33 49.48
N HIS A 788 24.01 -22.04 49.77
CA HIS A 788 22.68 -21.45 49.86
C HIS A 788 21.88 -21.56 48.55
N LEU A 789 22.55 -21.43 47.40
CA LEU A 789 21.94 -21.67 46.09
C LEU A 789 21.60 -23.16 45.88
N LEU A 790 22.45 -24.09 46.32
CA LEU A 790 22.17 -25.53 46.28
C LEU A 790 20.94 -25.87 47.15
N ASP A 791 20.86 -25.32 48.36
CA ASP A 791 19.70 -25.44 49.25
C ASP A 791 18.41 -24.99 48.56
N GLN A 792 18.43 -23.82 47.90
CA GLN A 792 17.28 -23.29 47.16
C GLN A 792 16.86 -24.19 45.99
N GLN A 793 17.80 -24.82 45.27
CA GLN A 793 17.44 -25.79 44.22
C GLN A 793 16.78 -27.03 44.82
N PHE A 794 17.28 -27.55 45.96
CA PHE A 794 16.68 -28.72 46.61
C PHE A 794 15.31 -28.43 47.23
N LEU A 795 15.13 -27.28 47.90
CA LEU A 795 13.83 -26.80 48.37
C LEU A 795 12.83 -26.64 47.21
N LYS A 796 13.28 -26.15 46.05
CA LYS A 796 12.44 -26.06 44.86
C LYS A 796 12.05 -27.45 44.34
N LEU A 797 13.00 -28.38 44.24
CA LEU A 797 12.74 -29.77 43.84
C LEU A 797 11.77 -30.48 44.80
N GLU A 798 11.93 -30.31 46.11
CA GLU A 798 11.01 -30.82 47.14
C GLU A 798 9.57 -30.35 46.90
N ASN A 799 9.37 -29.05 46.62
CA ASN A 799 8.06 -28.48 46.28
C ASN A 799 7.53 -28.94 44.91
N ASP A 800 8.38 -29.02 43.89
CA ASP A 800 8.03 -29.51 42.55
C ASP A 800 7.62 -31.00 42.57
N ILE A 801 8.25 -31.83 43.41
CA ILE A 801 7.95 -33.25 43.57
C ILE A 801 6.66 -33.44 44.38
N SER A 802 6.52 -32.71 45.50
CA SER A 802 5.35 -32.78 46.39
C SER A 802 4.05 -32.28 45.73
N SER A 803 4.16 -31.37 44.76
CA SER A 803 3.00 -30.88 43.98
C SER A 803 2.63 -31.76 42.79
N LYS A 804 3.50 -32.68 42.37
CA LYS A 804 3.32 -33.51 41.15
C LYS A 804 3.26 -35.02 41.42
N SER A 805 3.57 -35.48 42.64
CA SER A 805 3.65 -36.90 42.98
C SER A 805 3.32 -37.20 44.44
N ASN A 806 2.94 -38.45 44.72
CA ASN A 806 2.74 -38.98 46.08
C ASN A 806 4.05 -39.51 46.69
N VAL A 807 5.19 -38.89 46.37
CA VAL A 807 6.53 -39.24 46.87
C VAL A 807 7.06 -38.09 47.71
N GLU A 808 7.47 -38.40 48.93
CA GLU A 808 8.07 -37.47 49.87
C GLU A 808 9.60 -37.44 49.64
N PHE A 809 10.17 -36.26 49.39
CA PHE A 809 11.61 -36.10 49.16
C PHE A 809 12.29 -35.57 50.42
N ASP A 810 12.94 -36.46 51.16
CA ASP A 810 13.62 -36.13 52.40
C ASP A 810 14.99 -35.49 52.11
N ILE A 811 15.02 -34.16 52.26
CA ILE A 811 16.24 -33.32 52.17
C ILE A 811 16.72 -32.85 53.56
N THR A 812 16.34 -33.54 54.65
CA THR A 812 16.66 -33.09 56.02
C THR A 812 18.17 -32.96 56.28
N CYS A 813 19.01 -33.70 55.55
CA CYS A 813 20.47 -33.56 55.59
C CYS A 813 20.99 -32.18 55.13
N LEU A 814 20.28 -31.49 54.23
CA LEU A 814 20.58 -30.12 53.82
C LEU A 814 19.90 -29.08 54.73
N GLN A 815 18.70 -29.39 55.26
CA GLN A 815 17.99 -28.51 56.19
C GLN A 815 18.62 -28.49 57.60
N LYS A 816 19.29 -29.57 58.03
CA LYS A 816 19.98 -29.73 59.31
C LYS A 816 21.39 -30.28 59.08
N ARG A 817 22.30 -29.42 58.60
CA ARG A 817 23.72 -29.73 58.45
C ARG A 817 24.43 -29.81 59.81
N ASP A 818 25.26 -30.84 59.97
CA ASP A 818 26.31 -30.85 61.00
C ASP A 818 27.43 -29.87 60.61
N THR A 819 28.09 -29.26 61.60
CA THR A 819 29.20 -28.31 61.38
C THR A 819 30.42 -28.91 60.68
N GLU A 820 30.54 -30.24 60.66
CA GLU A 820 31.57 -30.96 59.91
C GLU A 820 31.20 -31.05 58.42
N PHE A 821 29.96 -31.48 58.12
CA PHE A 821 29.44 -31.57 56.75
C PHE A 821 29.34 -30.20 56.05
N GLU A 822 28.92 -29.14 56.75
CA GLU A 822 28.93 -27.77 56.19
C GLU A 822 30.36 -27.31 55.84
N LYS A 823 31.35 -27.69 56.65
CA LYS A 823 32.76 -27.36 56.44
C LYS A 823 33.35 -28.15 55.26
N GLU A 824 33.00 -29.41 55.09
CA GLU A 824 33.37 -30.21 53.92
C GLU A 824 32.77 -29.60 52.63
N MET A 825 31.48 -29.26 52.63
CA MET A 825 30.83 -28.60 51.50
C MET A 825 31.49 -27.25 51.16
N MET A 826 31.83 -26.43 52.18
CA MET A 826 32.57 -25.18 51.95
C MET A 826 33.94 -25.44 51.33
N GLN A 827 34.71 -26.43 51.81
CA GLN A 827 36.02 -26.78 51.22
C GLN A 827 35.91 -27.30 49.79
N CYS A 828 34.85 -28.05 49.46
CA CYS A 828 34.58 -28.47 48.09
C CYS A 828 34.27 -27.28 47.18
N PHE A 829 33.38 -26.36 47.58
CA PHE A 829 33.06 -25.18 46.76
C PHE A 829 34.23 -24.20 46.64
N GLU A 830 35.03 -24.03 47.69
CA GLU A 830 36.27 -23.23 47.67
C GLU A 830 37.30 -23.82 46.68
N THR A 831 37.39 -25.15 46.63
CA THR A 831 38.24 -25.86 45.67
C THR A 831 37.71 -25.71 44.24
N LEU A 832 36.38 -25.76 44.04
CA LEU A 832 35.75 -25.57 42.74
C LEU A 832 35.93 -24.14 42.21
N SER A 833 35.77 -23.12 43.07
CA SER A 833 35.89 -21.70 42.67
C SER A 833 37.30 -21.32 42.21
N GLN A 834 38.32 -22.11 42.58
CA GLN A 834 39.71 -21.95 42.15
C GLN A 834 40.01 -22.63 40.79
N THR A 835 39.10 -23.44 40.23
CA THR A 835 39.27 -24.08 38.92
C THR A 835 38.98 -23.12 37.77
N ALA A 836 39.77 -23.18 36.70
CA ALA A 836 39.72 -22.24 35.57
C ALA A 836 38.46 -22.39 34.69
N SER A 837 37.60 -23.37 34.97
CA SER A 837 36.36 -23.64 34.22
C SER A 837 35.07 -23.52 35.04
N TRP A 838 35.15 -23.02 36.27
CA TRP A 838 33.99 -22.85 37.17
C TRP A 838 32.92 -21.91 36.59
N ALA A 839 31.69 -22.39 36.48
CA ALA A 839 30.54 -21.68 35.91
C ALA A 839 29.49 -21.27 36.96
N ASN A 840 29.91 -21.11 38.22
CA ASN A 840 29.10 -20.57 39.33
C ASN A 840 27.71 -21.23 39.41
N ALA A 841 26.63 -20.44 39.32
CA ALA A 841 25.26 -20.95 39.44
C ALA A 841 24.92 -22.07 38.43
N ARG A 842 25.53 -22.10 37.24
CA ARG A 842 25.29 -23.16 36.24
C ARG A 842 25.87 -24.51 36.69
N ASP A 843 27.03 -24.48 37.33
CA ASP A 843 27.64 -25.70 37.88
C ASP A 843 26.94 -26.15 39.16
N VAL A 844 26.46 -25.22 40.01
CA VAL A 844 25.60 -25.54 41.18
C VAL A 844 24.26 -26.15 40.74
N GLU A 845 23.61 -25.62 39.69
CA GLU A 845 22.38 -26.21 39.12
C GLU A 845 22.65 -27.59 38.49
N THR A 846 23.83 -27.78 37.90
CA THR A 846 24.27 -29.08 37.35
C THR A 846 24.54 -30.09 38.46
N LEU A 847 25.19 -29.69 39.55
CA LEU A 847 25.39 -30.49 40.77
C LEU A 847 24.06 -30.90 41.39
N ALA A 848 23.09 -29.98 41.53
CA ALA A 848 21.77 -30.31 42.03
C ALA A 848 21.11 -31.43 41.20
N LYS A 849 21.21 -31.36 39.87
CA LYS A 849 20.68 -32.39 38.95
C LYS A 849 21.42 -33.72 39.02
N THR A 850 22.75 -33.74 39.14
CA THR A 850 23.52 -35.00 39.22
C THR A 850 23.36 -35.68 40.58
N ILE A 851 23.35 -34.91 41.67
CA ILE A 851 23.02 -35.39 43.02
C ILE A 851 21.61 -35.99 43.05
N PHE A 852 20.61 -35.27 42.53
CA PHE A 852 19.22 -35.76 42.45
C PHE A 852 19.09 -37.02 41.58
N GLY A 853 19.77 -37.05 40.42
CA GLY A 853 19.81 -38.23 39.54
C GLY A 853 20.40 -39.46 40.22
N LYS A 854 21.49 -39.31 40.98
CA LYS A 854 22.05 -40.43 41.77
C LYS A 854 21.21 -40.80 42.99
N ALA A 855 20.53 -39.84 43.64
CA ALA A 855 19.57 -40.17 44.70
C ALA A 855 18.51 -41.15 44.18
N ILE A 856 17.89 -40.86 43.03
CA ILE A 856 16.93 -41.75 42.35
C ILE A 856 17.54 -43.12 41.99
N GLN A 857 18.79 -43.16 41.49
CA GLN A 857 19.45 -44.43 41.15
C GLN A 857 19.83 -45.26 42.38
N SER A 858 20.13 -44.62 43.51
CA SER A 858 20.47 -45.27 44.78
C SER A 858 19.24 -45.80 45.52
N SER A 859 18.08 -45.14 45.38
CA SER A 859 16.81 -45.60 45.94
C SER A 859 16.30 -46.83 45.18
N LYS A 860 16.53 -48.02 45.73
CA LYS A 860 15.87 -49.25 45.27
C LYS A 860 14.35 -49.07 45.43
N VAL A 861 13.63 -49.00 44.31
CA VAL A 861 12.16 -48.84 44.31
C VAL A 861 11.52 -50.17 44.70
N SER A 862 11.42 -50.40 46.01
CA SER A 862 10.73 -51.53 46.64
C SER A 862 10.22 -51.04 48.00
N ASP A 863 8.90 -50.86 48.09
CA ASP A 863 8.13 -50.33 49.22
C ASP A 863 8.49 -48.93 49.77
N GLY A 864 7.55 -47.98 49.61
CA GLY A 864 7.32 -47.00 50.68
C GLY A 864 7.59 -45.50 50.45
N LYS A 865 7.29 -44.93 49.27
CA LYS A 865 7.01 -43.48 49.06
C LYS A 865 8.07 -42.42 49.47
N LYS A 866 9.23 -42.77 50.02
CA LYS A 866 10.26 -41.81 50.42
C LYS A 866 11.50 -41.89 49.52
N LEU A 867 11.88 -40.77 48.92
CA LEU A 867 13.19 -40.55 48.30
C LEU A 867 14.08 -39.87 49.34
N LEU A 868 15.24 -40.42 49.70
CA LEU A 868 16.10 -39.87 50.74
C LEU A 868 17.43 -39.41 50.16
N LEU A 869 17.83 -38.18 50.45
CA LEU A 869 19.15 -37.64 50.10
C LEU A 869 20.13 -37.94 51.24
N SER A 870 21.24 -38.64 50.95
CA SER A 870 22.32 -38.89 51.92
C SER A 870 23.46 -37.88 51.74
N LYS A 871 24.18 -37.57 52.83
CA LYS A 871 25.33 -36.64 52.81
C LYS A 871 26.48 -37.17 51.95
N GLU A 872 26.66 -38.48 51.92
CA GLU A 872 27.68 -39.19 51.16
C GLU A 872 27.50 -38.95 49.65
N ILE A 873 26.26 -39.02 49.15
CA ILE A 873 25.94 -38.76 47.73
C ILE A 873 26.31 -37.32 47.33
N VAL A 874 26.08 -36.35 48.23
CA VAL A 874 26.40 -34.93 48.01
C VAL A 874 27.91 -34.70 47.93
N ILE A 875 28.68 -35.19 48.91
CA ILE A 875 30.15 -35.05 48.92
C ILE A 875 30.79 -35.84 47.78
N GLU A 876 30.28 -37.02 47.43
CA GLU A 876 30.75 -37.80 46.28
C GLU A 876 30.57 -37.03 44.96
N GLN A 877 29.47 -36.29 44.77
CA GLN A 877 29.23 -35.53 43.52
C GLN A 877 30.07 -34.25 43.44
N LEU A 878 30.23 -33.55 44.56
CA LEU A 878 31.14 -32.42 44.66
C LEU A 878 32.58 -32.86 44.36
N SER A 879 33.01 -33.98 44.93
CA SER A 879 34.33 -34.58 44.71
C SER A 879 34.51 -35.05 43.26
N ALA A 880 33.51 -35.72 42.68
CA ALA A 880 33.53 -36.17 41.29
C ALA A 880 33.63 -34.99 40.30
N MET A 881 32.94 -33.87 40.56
CA MET A 881 33.09 -32.67 39.75
C MET A 881 34.48 -32.05 39.91
N ILE A 882 35.03 -31.94 41.13
CA ILE A 882 36.41 -31.45 41.37
C ILE A 882 37.42 -32.29 40.56
N ASP A 883 37.28 -33.61 40.61
CA ASP A 883 38.13 -34.56 39.91
C ASP A 883 38.01 -34.46 38.38
N GLU A 884 36.79 -34.30 37.85
CA GLU A 884 36.57 -34.09 36.42
C GLU A 884 37.23 -32.78 35.96
N ARG A 885 37.07 -31.70 36.73
CA ARG A 885 37.61 -30.38 36.41
C ARG A 885 39.14 -30.38 36.43
N ARG A 886 39.74 -30.95 37.47
CA ARG A 886 41.20 -31.15 37.57
C ARG A 886 41.77 -32.01 36.43
N LYS A 887 41.05 -33.04 35.98
CA LYS A 887 41.46 -33.87 34.82
C LYS A 887 41.44 -33.09 33.50
N ARG A 888 40.60 -32.05 33.37
CA ARG A 888 40.58 -31.14 32.21
C ARG A 888 41.69 -30.07 32.24
N GLU A 889 42.33 -29.86 33.39
CA GLU A 889 43.44 -28.89 33.58
C GLU A 889 44.83 -29.51 33.32
N GLY A 890 44.88 -30.68 32.67
CA GLY A 890 46.10 -31.32 32.18
C GLY A 890 46.88 -30.48 31.14
N PRO A 891 48.17 -30.79 30.91
CA PRO A 891 49.15 -29.80 30.46
C PRO A 891 48.97 -29.33 29.00
N LEU A 892 48.48 -28.09 28.84
CA LEU A 892 48.49 -27.33 27.57
C LEU A 892 49.24 -25.98 27.69
N THR A 893 50.09 -25.82 28.70
CA THR A 893 50.79 -24.57 29.05
C THR A 893 52.31 -24.61 28.79
N GLN A 894 52.74 -25.06 27.60
CA GLN A 894 54.16 -24.99 27.24
C GLN A 894 54.49 -24.90 25.73
N LYS A 895 53.91 -23.94 24.99
CA LYS A 895 54.44 -23.58 23.64
C LYS A 895 54.07 -22.20 23.04
N ILE A 896 54.00 -21.14 23.85
CA ILE A 896 53.98 -19.76 23.33
C ILE A 896 55.00 -18.89 24.08
N LEU A 897 56.17 -18.68 23.47
CA LEU A 897 56.97 -17.43 23.48
C LEU A 897 58.27 -17.65 22.68
N THR A 898 58.64 -16.67 21.85
CA THR A 898 59.70 -16.72 20.82
C THR A 898 59.44 -17.74 19.69
N SER A 899 59.83 -17.50 18.43
CA SER A 899 60.69 -16.45 17.85
C SER A 899 60.02 -15.64 16.73
N HIS A 900 60.51 -14.42 16.49
CA HIS A 900 60.22 -13.61 15.31
C HIS A 900 61.07 -14.03 14.07
N ALA A 901 60.73 -13.42 12.93
CA ALA A 901 61.54 -13.16 11.74
C ALA A 901 61.67 -14.25 10.63
N GLU A 902 61.11 -13.88 9.47
CA GLU A 902 61.66 -14.02 8.11
C GLU A 902 62.40 -15.30 7.66
N LYS A 903 61.85 -15.96 6.62
CA LYS A 903 62.53 -16.04 5.31
C LYS A 903 61.61 -16.44 4.15
N THR A 904 62.05 -16.10 2.94
CA THR A 904 61.34 -16.23 1.66
C THR A 904 61.56 -17.58 0.97
N LEU A 905 60.53 -18.03 0.23
CA LEU A 905 60.54 -18.66 -1.13
C LEU A 905 61.76 -19.51 -1.57
N PRO A 906 61.53 -20.67 -2.23
CA PRO A 906 61.00 -20.64 -3.61
C PRO A 906 60.06 -21.79 -4.02
N ILE A 907 59.59 -21.71 -5.28
CA ILE A 907 58.67 -22.64 -5.96
C ILE A 907 59.44 -23.50 -6.97
N ARG A 908 59.20 -24.83 -7.03
CA ARG A 908 58.91 -25.56 -8.29
C ARG A 908 58.44 -27.02 -8.11
N LEU A 909 57.76 -27.51 -9.14
CA LEU A 909 57.17 -28.85 -9.33
C LEU A 909 58.28 -29.91 -9.61
N HIS A 910 58.12 -31.24 -9.67
CA HIS A 910 56.99 -32.21 -9.85
C HIS A 910 57.52 -33.63 -9.43
N ALA A 911 56.83 -34.80 -9.38
CA ALA A 911 55.42 -35.27 -9.46
C ALA A 911 55.33 -36.76 -8.99
N LEU A 912 54.10 -37.31 -8.85
CA LEU A 912 53.72 -38.75 -8.71
C LEU A 912 54.19 -39.49 -7.42
N ASP A 913 53.47 -40.49 -6.87
CA ASP A 913 52.34 -41.30 -7.36
C ASP A 913 51.29 -41.69 -6.27
N GLN A 914 50.00 -41.80 -6.66
CA GLN A 914 48.88 -42.72 -6.28
C GLN A 914 48.74 -43.43 -4.89
N PRO A 915 47.57 -44.06 -4.54
CA PRO A 915 46.11 -43.75 -4.73
C PRO A 915 45.33 -43.98 -3.37
N PRO A 916 44.01 -44.35 -3.24
CA PRO A 916 42.85 -44.42 -4.16
C PRO A 916 41.47 -43.85 -3.66
N THR A 917 40.48 -43.87 -4.58
CA THR A 917 39.00 -43.90 -4.39
C THR A 917 38.20 -42.58 -4.18
N GLN A 918 36.99 -42.55 -4.77
CA GLN A 918 35.99 -41.45 -4.86
C GLN A 918 34.56 -42.04 -4.60
N ILE A 919 33.36 -41.42 -4.72
CA ILE A 919 32.81 -40.28 -5.52
C ILE A 919 31.69 -39.57 -4.71
N ASP A 920 31.39 -38.30 -5.04
CA ASP A 920 30.31 -37.43 -4.53
C ASP A 920 29.71 -36.60 -5.71
N ARG A 921 28.62 -35.84 -5.48
CA ARG A 921 28.06 -34.71 -6.30
C ARG A 921 27.13 -34.99 -7.49
N GLN A 922 26.23 -34.08 -7.92
CA GLN A 922 25.41 -33.04 -7.24
C GLN A 922 24.38 -32.43 -8.25
N SER A 923 23.23 -31.96 -7.73
CA SER A 923 22.40 -30.84 -8.26
C SER A 923 21.70 -30.90 -9.63
N SER A 924 20.48 -30.35 -9.71
CA SER A 924 20.10 -29.34 -10.73
C SER A 924 18.76 -28.66 -10.44
N MET A 925 18.69 -27.38 -10.81
CA MET A 925 17.50 -26.51 -10.97
C MET A 925 17.30 -26.30 -12.49
N ALA A 926 16.18 -25.82 -13.06
CA ALA A 926 14.80 -25.57 -12.61
C ALA A 926 13.94 -25.18 -13.85
N SER A 927 12.73 -24.66 -13.61
CA SER A 927 11.88 -23.85 -14.51
C SER A 927 11.06 -24.54 -15.61
N SER A 928 9.97 -23.87 -16.01
CA SER A 928 8.98 -24.27 -17.02
C SER A 928 8.13 -23.07 -17.43
N VAL A 929 7.82 -22.97 -18.72
CA VAL A 929 7.05 -21.93 -19.46
C VAL A 929 6.45 -22.70 -20.67
N GLU A 930 5.19 -22.56 -21.12
CA GLU A 930 4.00 -21.82 -20.67
C GLU A 930 2.73 -22.51 -21.25
N SER A 931 1.53 -21.97 -20.95
CA SER A 931 0.26 -22.04 -21.72
C SER A 931 -0.08 -23.20 -22.68
N ASP A 932 -1.25 -23.79 -22.48
CA ASP A 932 -2.02 -24.54 -23.49
C ASP A 932 -3.05 -23.64 -24.19
N THR A 933 -3.23 -23.72 -25.53
CA THR A 933 -4.53 -23.43 -26.19
C THR A 933 -4.68 -24.03 -27.60
N ALA A 934 -5.19 -25.27 -27.66
CA ALA A 934 -6.25 -25.79 -28.56
C ALA A 934 -6.27 -25.62 -30.11
N MET A 935 -6.97 -26.58 -30.75
CA MET A 935 -7.50 -26.61 -32.14
C MET A 935 -6.47 -26.80 -33.30
N ASP A 936 -6.72 -27.61 -34.34
CA ASP A 936 -7.78 -28.61 -34.59
C ASP A 936 -7.23 -29.76 -35.52
N PRO A 937 -7.99 -30.66 -36.22
CA PRO A 937 -7.50 -32.03 -36.41
C PRO A 937 -7.19 -32.43 -37.87
N GLU A 938 -6.11 -33.19 -38.08
CA GLU A 938 -5.92 -33.90 -39.36
C GLU A 938 -5.35 -35.33 -39.22
N THR A 939 -6.22 -36.29 -39.52
CA THR A 939 -5.99 -37.52 -40.30
C THR A 939 -4.62 -38.21 -40.27
N GLN A 940 -4.51 -39.31 -39.49
CA GLN A 940 -4.11 -40.61 -40.03
C GLN A 940 -4.35 -41.80 -39.07
N LYS A 941 -4.90 -42.90 -39.57
CA LYS A 941 -4.90 -44.21 -38.90
C LYS A 941 -3.61 -44.94 -39.24
N GLN A 942 -2.86 -45.37 -38.23
CA GLN A 942 -1.83 -46.42 -38.33
C GLN A 942 -1.96 -47.37 -37.12
N PRO A 943 -1.52 -48.64 -37.25
CA PRO A 943 -2.17 -49.75 -36.55
C PRO A 943 -1.71 -49.97 -35.10
N ASP A 944 -2.55 -50.64 -34.32
CA ASP A 944 -2.09 -51.45 -33.19
C ASP A 944 -1.22 -52.59 -33.73
N ILE A 945 0.00 -52.70 -33.20
CA ILE A 945 0.89 -53.84 -33.42
C ILE A 945 1.17 -54.44 -32.05
N SER A 946 0.57 -55.59 -31.77
CA SER A 946 0.73 -56.35 -30.53
C SER A 946 1.77 -57.48 -30.65
N ASP A 947 2.60 -57.45 -31.69
CA ASP A 947 3.66 -58.42 -31.90
C ASP A 947 4.93 -58.06 -31.12
N ARG A 948 5.56 -59.10 -30.58
CA ARG A 948 6.85 -59.08 -29.88
C ARG A 948 7.97 -59.33 -30.87
N ASP A 949 9.06 -58.57 -30.79
CA ASP A 949 10.23 -58.81 -31.62
C ASP A 949 10.84 -60.19 -31.31
N HIS A 950 11.25 -60.92 -32.36
CA HIS A 950 11.74 -62.30 -32.26
C HIS A 950 12.97 -62.49 -31.35
N ASP A 951 13.80 -61.47 -31.18
CA ASP A 951 15.06 -61.53 -30.40
C ASP A 951 14.90 -61.18 -28.91
N VAL A 952 13.67 -60.95 -28.42
CA VAL A 952 13.40 -60.55 -27.03
C VAL A 952 13.14 -61.75 -26.14
N THR A 953 13.84 -61.83 -24.99
CA THR A 953 13.67 -62.90 -24.01
C THR A 953 12.39 -62.76 -23.18
N ASP A 954 11.86 -63.89 -22.67
CA ASP A 954 10.63 -63.89 -21.87
C ASP A 954 10.74 -63.03 -20.60
N GLU A 955 11.91 -62.97 -19.95
CA GLU A 955 12.12 -62.09 -18.79
C GLU A 955 11.98 -60.61 -19.14
N VAL A 956 12.57 -60.17 -20.25
CA VAL A 956 12.50 -58.77 -20.70
C VAL A 956 11.07 -58.41 -21.11
N TRP A 957 10.36 -59.32 -21.77
CA TRP A 957 8.95 -59.11 -22.14
C TRP A 957 8.03 -59.04 -20.92
N ASN A 958 8.14 -59.99 -19.99
CA ASN A 958 7.38 -59.99 -18.74
C ASN A 958 7.66 -58.76 -17.87
N GLN A 959 8.88 -58.20 -17.92
CA GLN A 959 9.18 -56.94 -17.24
C GLN A 959 8.55 -55.73 -17.95
N LEU A 960 8.58 -55.71 -19.29
CA LEU A 960 7.94 -54.65 -20.09
C LEU A 960 6.42 -54.58 -19.85
N GLU A 961 5.74 -55.72 -19.73
CA GLU A 961 4.32 -55.78 -19.39
C GLU A 961 4.02 -55.29 -17.97
N LYS A 962 4.87 -55.64 -16.99
CA LYS A 962 4.77 -55.11 -15.61
C LYS A 962 4.97 -53.61 -15.56
N ASP A 963 5.98 -53.08 -16.27
CA ASP A 963 6.26 -51.64 -16.31
C ASP A 963 5.14 -50.87 -17.00
N LYS A 964 4.52 -51.44 -18.05
CA LYS A 964 3.32 -50.91 -18.70
C LYS A 964 2.12 -50.85 -17.75
N ALA A 965 1.84 -51.92 -17.00
CA ALA A 965 0.79 -51.93 -15.99
C ALA A 965 1.07 -50.93 -14.85
N ALA A 966 2.34 -50.82 -14.41
CA ALA A 966 2.76 -49.87 -13.39
C ALA A 966 2.72 -48.40 -13.86
N ALA A 967 2.82 -48.12 -15.16
CA ALA A 967 2.57 -46.80 -15.72
C ALA A 967 1.07 -46.46 -15.69
N GLN A 968 0.23 -47.35 -16.24
CA GLN A 968 -1.23 -47.15 -16.25
C GLN A 968 -1.81 -46.96 -14.83
N ALA A 969 -1.30 -47.69 -13.84
CA ALA A 969 -1.70 -47.52 -12.44
C ALA A 969 -1.37 -46.12 -11.86
N ARG A 970 -0.28 -45.47 -12.29
CA ARG A 970 0.06 -44.10 -11.88
C ARG A 970 -0.84 -43.06 -12.54
N ASP A 971 -1.16 -43.26 -13.82
CA ASP A 971 -2.08 -42.38 -14.55
C ASP A 971 -3.49 -42.45 -13.92
N GLU A 972 -3.97 -43.64 -13.58
CA GLU A 972 -5.21 -43.82 -12.82
C GLU A 972 -5.17 -43.18 -11.42
N GLU A 973 -4.06 -43.27 -10.69
CA GLU A 973 -3.91 -42.63 -9.38
C GLU A 973 -3.97 -41.09 -9.49
N TYR A 974 -3.30 -40.54 -10.50
CA TYR A 974 -3.36 -39.10 -10.80
C TYR A 974 -4.77 -38.63 -11.14
N GLU A 975 -5.50 -39.35 -12.01
CA GLU A 975 -6.90 -39.03 -12.32
C GLU A 975 -7.80 -39.10 -11.07
N ARG A 976 -7.63 -40.12 -10.21
CA ARG A 976 -8.41 -40.25 -8.96
C ARG A 976 -8.18 -39.06 -8.04
N VAL A 977 -6.92 -38.61 -7.86
CA VAL A 977 -6.59 -37.44 -7.04
C VAL A 977 -7.12 -36.13 -7.64
N GLN A 978 -7.11 -35.98 -8.98
CA GLN A 978 -7.76 -34.84 -9.64
C GLN A 978 -9.27 -34.82 -9.42
N GLN A 979 -9.95 -35.97 -9.53
CA GLN A 979 -11.38 -36.10 -9.27
C GLN A 979 -11.72 -35.83 -7.80
N GLU A 980 -10.87 -36.27 -6.86
CA GLU A 980 -11.07 -36.07 -5.42
C GLU A 980 -10.83 -34.61 -4.99
N LEU A 981 -9.76 -33.98 -5.49
CA LEU A 981 -9.54 -32.53 -5.35
C LEU A 981 -10.70 -31.73 -5.95
N GLY A 982 -11.24 -32.15 -7.10
CA GLY A 982 -12.42 -31.56 -7.74
C GLY A 982 -13.73 -31.73 -6.95
N LYS A 983 -13.89 -32.82 -6.19
CA LYS A 983 -15.00 -32.99 -5.23
C LYS A 983 -14.82 -32.08 -4.03
N GLN A 984 -13.64 -32.06 -3.42
CA GLN A 984 -13.33 -31.23 -2.25
C GLN A 984 -13.52 -29.73 -2.54
N LYS A 985 -13.05 -29.23 -3.68
CA LYS A 985 -13.27 -27.82 -4.08
C LYS A 985 -14.75 -27.47 -4.28
N LYS A 986 -15.61 -28.43 -4.68
CA LYS A 986 -17.06 -28.23 -4.77
C LYS A 986 -17.73 -28.23 -3.40
N GLU A 987 -17.26 -29.06 -2.46
CA GLU A 987 -17.78 -29.09 -1.10
C GLU A 987 -17.43 -27.83 -0.31
N ILE A 988 -16.19 -27.34 -0.41
CA ILE A 988 -15.77 -26.05 0.16
C ILE A 988 -16.63 -24.89 -0.37
N LEU A 989 -16.98 -24.91 -1.66
CA LEU A 989 -17.87 -23.91 -2.26
C LEU A 989 -19.31 -24.02 -1.71
N ARG A 990 -19.83 -25.24 -1.57
CA ARG A 990 -21.16 -25.49 -0.98
C ARG A 990 -21.25 -25.02 0.48
N LEU A 991 -20.26 -25.37 1.31
CA LEU A 991 -20.19 -24.93 2.70
C LEU A 991 -20.07 -23.41 2.83
N LYS A 992 -19.41 -22.74 1.86
CA LYS A 992 -19.38 -21.28 1.80
C LYS A 992 -20.77 -20.70 1.47
N GLU A 993 -21.46 -21.22 0.46
CA GLU A 993 -22.83 -20.77 0.12
C GLU A 993 -23.81 -21.03 1.28
N GLU A 994 -23.67 -22.14 2.01
CA GLU A 994 -24.46 -22.43 3.21
C GLU A 994 -24.17 -21.42 4.34
N ALA A 995 -22.90 -21.07 4.59
CA ALA A 995 -22.51 -20.06 5.58
C ALA A 995 -22.99 -18.65 5.22
N ASP A 996 -22.87 -18.23 3.96
CA ASP A 996 -23.33 -16.93 3.46
C ASP A 996 -24.88 -16.83 3.56
N ASN A 997 -25.61 -17.92 3.28
CA ASN A 997 -27.06 -17.99 3.49
C ASN A 997 -27.45 -18.00 4.98
N ALA A 998 -26.68 -18.66 5.85
CA ALA A 998 -26.90 -18.63 7.29
C ALA A 998 -26.68 -17.22 7.87
N GLU A 999 -25.67 -16.50 7.40
CA GLU A 999 -25.43 -15.10 7.77
C GLU A 999 -26.57 -14.18 7.27
N ARG A 1000 -27.06 -14.35 6.03
CA ARG A 1000 -28.22 -13.58 5.56
C ARG A 1000 -29.46 -13.85 6.42
N ARG A 1001 -29.73 -15.10 6.81
CA ARG A 1001 -30.81 -15.45 7.74
C ARG A 1001 -30.61 -14.85 9.13
N ALA A 1002 -29.38 -14.82 9.65
CA ALA A 1002 -29.07 -14.15 10.92
C ALA A 1002 -29.28 -12.63 10.84
N GLN A 1003 -28.99 -12.01 9.70
CA GLN A 1003 -29.24 -10.59 9.44
C GLN A 1003 -30.75 -10.29 9.28
N GLU A 1004 -31.53 -11.18 8.65
CA GLU A 1004 -33.00 -11.11 8.61
C GLU A 1004 -33.62 -11.30 10.01
N ALA A 1005 -33.09 -12.25 10.80
CA ALA A 1005 -33.42 -12.44 12.22
C ALA A 1005 -32.87 -11.32 13.14
N LYS A 1006 -32.15 -10.34 12.59
CA LYS A 1006 -31.80 -9.09 13.28
C LYS A 1006 -32.94 -8.07 13.25
N VAL A 1007 -33.81 -8.16 12.24
CA VAL A 1007 -34.99 -7.30 12.04
C VAL A 1007 -36.19 -7.79 12.87
N LYS A 1008 -36.31 -9.10 13.10
CA LYS A 1008 -37.26 -9.67 14.06
C LYS A 1008 -36.60 -9.77 15.45
N ALA A 1009 -37.34 -9.44 16.50
CA ALA A 1009 -36.80 -9.21 17.84
C ALA A 1009 -36.67 -10.48 18.70
N ASP A 1010 -36.06 -11.53 18.14
CA ASP A 1010 -35.83 -12.80 18.84
C ASP A 1010 -34.32 -13.08 18.99
N GLU A 1011 -33.88 -13.39 20.21
CA GLU A 1011 -32.47 -13.54 20.57
C GLU A 1011 -32.01 -15.00 20.54
N GLU A 1012 -32.90 -15.95 20.81
CA GLU A 1012 -32.58 -17.38 20.82
C GLU A 1012 -32.31 -17.89 19.40
N SER A 1013 -33.15 -17.49 18.44
CA SER A 1013 -32.92 -17.74 17.00
C SER A 1013 -31.55 -17.24 16.52
N ARG A 1014 -31.04 -16.12 17.05
CA ARG A 1014 -29.72 -15.57 16.64
C ARG A 1014 -28.58 -16.46 17.09
N ARG A 1015 -28.61 -16.93 18.35
CA ARG A 1015 -27.57 -17.82 18.90
C ARG A 1015 -27.49 -19.14 18.14
N LEU A 1016 -28.63 -19.71 17.72
CA LEU A 1016 -28.67 -20.91 16.90
C LEU A 1016 -28.06 -20.70 15.50
N HIS A 1017 -28.39 -19.58 14.82
CA HIS A 1017 -27.82 -19.28 13.50
C HIS A 1017 -26.32 -18.93 13.58
N GLU A 1018 -25.87 -18.26 14.64
CA GLU A 1018 -24.46 -17.93 14.87
C GLU A 1018 -23.63 -19.19 15.19
N GLN A 1019 -24.16 -20.11 16.00
CA GLN A 1019 -23.56 -21.44 16.22
C GLN A 1019 -23.47 -22.24 14.92
N ALA A 1020 -24.53 -22.27 14.10
CA ALA A 1020 -24.50 -22.93 12.80
C ALA A 1020 -23.42 -22.33 11.88
N ARG A 1021 -23.31 -20.99 11.77
CA ARG A 1021 -22.27 -20.32 10.97
C ARG A 1021 -20.86 -20.72 11.44
N LEU A 1022 -20.63 -20.79 12.75
CA LEU A 1022 -19.35 -21.21 13.35
C LEU A 1022 -19.05 -22.71 13.13
N GLU A 1023 -20.06 -23.56 12.94
CA GLU A 1023 -19.86 -24.97 12.57
C GLU A 1023 -19.54 -25.13 11.09
N HIS A 1024 -20.28 -24.47 10.18
CA HIS A 1024 -19.96 -24.46 8.75
C HIS A 1024 -18.55 -23.89 8.49
N GLU A 1025 -18.17 -22.80 9.16
CA GLU A 1025 -16.82 -22.21 9.02
C GLU A 1025 -15.72 -23.16 9.51
N ARG A 1026 -15.98 -23.97 10.55
CA ARG A 1026 -15.03 -24.97 11.03
C ARG A 1026 -14.83 -26.10 10.02
N ARG A 1027 -15.91 -26.72 9.55
CA ARG A 1027 -15.85 -27.79 8.55
C ARG A 1027 -15.15 -27.32 7.27
N ARG A 1028 -15.45 -26.08 6.82
CA ARG A 1028 -14.78 -25.47 5.67
C ARG A 1028 -13.26 -25.36 5.84
N ARG A 1029 -12.76 -25.07 7.05
CA ARG A 1029 -11.30 -25.04 7.35
C ARG A 1029 -10.68 -26.43 7.36
N GLU A 1030 -11.40 -27.44 7.84
CA GLU A 1030 -10.98 -28.85 7.83
C GLU A 1030 -10.88 -29.37 6.38
N ASP A 1031 -11.88 -29.09 5.53
CA ASP A 1031 -11.85 -29.42 4.10
C ASP A 1031 -10.79 -28.60 3.34
N GLU A 1032 -10.55 -27.34 3.71
CA GLU A 1032 -9.44 -26.53 3.20
C GLU A 1032 -8.05 -27.11 3.55
N GLU A 1033 -7.91 -27.91 4.62
CA GLU A 1033 -6.67 -28.64 4.93
C GLU A 1033 -6.54 -29.92 4.09
N VAL A 1034 -7.63 -30.69 3.94
CA VAL A 1034 -7.68 -31.87 3.06
C VAL A 1034 -7.40 -31.48 1.60
N ALA A 1035 -8.01 -30.40 1.11
CA ALA A 1035 -7.78 -29.89 -0.24
C ALA A 1035 -6.33 -29.46 -0.45
N ARG A 1036 -5.71 -28.76 0.51
CA ARG A 1036 -4.28 -28.37 0.42
C ARG A 1036 -3.34 -29.57 0.38
N GLU A 1037 -3.63 -30.64 1.10
CA GLU A 1037 -2.81 -31.87 1.06
C GLU A 1037 -3.00 -32.63 -0.26
N LEU A 1038 -4.22 -32.72 -0.78
CA LEU A 1038 -4.48 -33.24 -2.14
C LEU A 1038 -3.77 -32.40 -3.22
N GLU A 1039 -3.70 -31.08 -3.06
CA GLU A 1039 -3.01 -30.19 -4.00
C GLU A 1039 -1.49 -30.38 -3.98
N ARG A 1040 -0.88 -30.65 -2.81
CA ARG A 1040 0.54 -31.07 -2.73
C ARG A 1040 0.78 -32.39 -3.45
N ARG A 1041 -0.07 -33.39 -3.21
CA ARG A 1041 0.04 -34.71 -3.86
C ARG A 1041 -0.11 -34.60 -5.38
N ARG A 1042 -1.09 -33.82 -5.84
CA ARG A 1042 -1.25 -33.46 -7.26
C ARG A 1042 0.04 -32.83 -7.80
N ALA A 1043 0.57 -31.79 -7.15
CA ALA A 1043 1.76 -31.08 -7.64
C ALA A 1043 3.00 -31.98 -7.76
N VAL A 1044 3.21 -32.90 -6.81
CA VAL A 1044 4.31 -33.90 -6.89
C VAL A 1044 4.13 -34.85 -8.08
N MET A 1045 2.92 -35.36 -8.30
CA MET A 1045 2.61 -36.22 -9.46
C MET A 1045 2.69 -35.45 -10.78
N GLU A 1046 2.24 -34.20 -10.81
CA GLU A 1046 2.26 -33.32 -11.98
C GLU A 1046 3.69 -32.92 -12.36
N GLU A 1047 4.60 -32.71 -11.39
CA GLU A 1047 6.02 -32.53 -11.68
C GLU A 1047 6.69 -33.81 -12.21
N ALA A 1048 6.32 -34.98 -11.68
CA ALA A 1048 6.81 -36.27 -12.17
C ALA A 1048 6.31 -36.56 -13.61
N HIS A 1049 5.01 -36.40 -13.85
CA HIS A 1049 4.39 -36.55 -15.16
C HIS A 1049 4.95 -35.53 -16.17
N ARG A 1050 5.20 -34.28 -15.77
CA ARG A 1050 5.85 -33.28 -16.65
C ARG A 1050 7.29 -33.66 -17.02
N LYS A 1051 8.07 -34.25 -16.09
CA LYS A 1051 9.41 -34.79 -16.40
C LYS A 1051 9.32 -35.97 -17.37
N GLU A 1052 8.36 -36.88 -17.18
CA GLU A 1052 8.12 -38.00 -18.09
C GLU A 1052 7.64 -37.53 -19.47
N GLN A 1053 6.75 -36.54 -19.55
CA GLN A 1053 6.32 -35.89 -20.80
C GLN A 1053 7.46 -35.16 -21.52
N ALA A 1054 8.33 -34.43 -20.81
CA ALA A 1054 9.49 -33.76 -21.42
C ALA A 1054 10.44 -34.77 -22.07
N ASN A 1055 10.69 -35.91 -21.41
CA ASN A 1055 11.44 -37.03 -21.97
C ASN A 1055 10.71 -37.66 -23.17
N GLN A 1056 9.38 -37.84 -23.10
CA GLN A 1056 8.58 -38.31 -24.24
C GLN A 1056 8.57 -37.32 -25.42
N MET A 1057 8.68 -36.00 -25.20
CA MET A 1057 8.83 -35.02 -26.27
C MET A 1057 10.20 -35.13 -26.95
N LYS A 1058 11.28 -35.33 -26.19
CA LYS A 1058 12.60 -35.66 -26.76
C LYS A 1058 12.53 -36.96 -27.58
N LEU A 1059 11.90 -38.01 -27.05
CA LEU A 1059 11.68 -39.26 -27.80
C LEU A 1059 10.81 -39.07 -29.05
N LYS A 1060 9.77 -38.21 -29.02
CA LYS A 1060 9.00 -37.85 -30.23
C LYS A 1060 9.87 -37.22 -31.32
N SER A 1061 10.92 -36.46 -30.98
CA SER A 1061 11.87 -35.93 -31.98
C SER A 1061 12.81 -37.00 -32.56
N MET A 1062 13.03 -38.11 -31.86
CA MET A 1062 13.69 -39.31 -32.41
C MET A 1062 12.72 -40.20 -33.21
N GLY A 1063 11.42 -40.01 -33.02
CA GLY A 1063 10.36 -40.82 -33.61
C GLY A 1063 10.16 -42.18 -32.92
N VAL A 1064 9.57 -43.11 -33.66
CA VAL A 1064 9.53 -44.53 -33.29
C VAL A 1064 10.94 -45.15 -33.36
N CYS A 1065 11.14 -46.32 -32.74
CA CYS A 1065 12.40 -47.05 -32.94
C CYS A 1065 12.56 -47.46 -34.43
N VAL A 1066 13.75 -47.93 -34.82
CA VAL A 1066 14.06 -48.30 -36.22
C VAL A 1066 13.14 -49.37 -36.82
N MET A 1067 12.39 -50.13 -35.99
CA MET A 1067 11.39 -51.12 -36.41
C MET A 1067 9.94 -50.64 -36.27
N GLY A 1068 9.68 -49.36 -36.00
CA GLY A 1068 8.34 -48.77 -35.98
C GLY A 1068 7.63 -48.70 -34.62
N TYR A 1069 8.23 -49.24 -33.54
CA TYR A 1069 7.59 -49.29 -32.22
C TYR A 1069 7.76 -48.00 -31.40
N ARG A 1070 6.75 -47.68 -30.59
CA ARG A 1070 6.79 -46.59 -29.59
C ARG A 1070 7.72 -46.95 -28.42
N TRP A 1071 8.19 -45.95 -27.68
CA TRP A 1071 9.05 -46.12 -26.51
C TRP A 1071 8.24 -46.17 -25.20
N ILE A 1072 8.63 -47.05 -24.28
CA ILE A 1072 8.00 -47.36 -22.99
C ILE A 1072 9.05 -47.15 -21.88
N LYS A 1073 8.71 -46.48 -20.78
CA LYS A 1073 9.61 -46.25 -19.66
C LYS A 1073 9.90 -47.54 -18.87
N GLN A 1074 11.16 -47.75 -18.49
CA GLN A 1074 11.56 -48.73 -17.46
C GLN A 1074 12.57 -48.08 -16.49
N SER A 1075 13.08 -48.82 -15.50
CA SER A 1075 14.09 -48.30 -14.57
C SER A 1075 15.40 -47.91 -15.28
N GLY A 1076 15.72 -46.61 -15.29
CA GLY A 1076 16.96 -46.07 -15.87
C GLY A 1076 16.95 -45.82 -17.39
N GLY A 1077 15.80 -45.90 -18.05
CA GLY A 1077 15.69 -45.64 -19.49
C GLY A 1077 14.32 -45.93 -20.09
N TYR A 1078 14.31 -46.14 -21.41
CA TYR A 1078 13.14 -46.45 -22.22
C TYR A 1078 13.44 -47.61 -23.17
N ARG A 1079 12.51 -48.57 -23.26
CA ARG A 1079 12.55 -49.73 -24.18
C ARG A 1079 11.49 -49.57 -25.27
N CYS A 1080 11.74 -50.02 -26.50
CA CYS A 1080 10.68 -49.98 -27.53
C CYS A 1080 9.60 -51.04 -27.26
N ALA A 1081 8.38 -50.83 -27.74
CA ALA A 1081 7.23 -51.71 -27.46
C ALA A 1081 7.38 -53.14 -28.01
N GLY A 1082 8.13 -53.34 -29.11
CA GLY A 1082 8.54 -54.67 -29.57
C GLY A 1082 9.57 -55.37 -28.67
N GLY A 1083 10.20 -54.62 -27.76
CA GLY A 1083 11.09 -55.10 -26.69
C GLY A 1083 12.59 -55.01 -26.97
N SER A 1084 13.04 -54.97 -28.24
CA SER A 1084 14.48 -55.11 -28.57
C SER A 1084 15.34 -53.91 -28.18
N HIS A 1085 14.90 -52.70 -28.53
CA HIS A 1085 15.73 -51.50 -28.49
C HIS A 1085 15.64 -50.79 -27.14
N TRP A 1086 16.77 -50.26 -26.65
CA TRP A 1086 16.89 -49.56 -25.36
C TRP A 1086 17.62 -48.23 -25.50
N VAL A 1087 17.14 -47.20 -24.80
CA VAL A 1087 17.79 -45.89 -24.64
C VAL A 1087 17.83 -45.57 -23.15
N SER A 1088 19.01 -45.35 -22.59
CA SER A 1088 19.16 -45.00 -21.16
C SER A 1088 18.76 -43.54 -20.89
N ASP A 1089 18.38 -43.23 -19.64
CA ASP A 1089 18.03 -41.86 -19.26
C ASP A 1089 19.19 -40.87 -19.44
N ALA A 1090 20.44 -41.34 -19.29
CA ALA A 1090 21.65 -40.55 -19.56
C ALA A 1090 21.90 -40.26 -21.06
N GLN A 1091 21.14 -40.89 -21.97
CA GLN A 1091 21.13 -40.57 -23.41
C GLN A 1091 19.95 -39.67 -23.80
N LEU A 1092 19.09 -39.30 -22.84
CA LEU A 1092 17.92 -38.45 -23.04
C LEU A 1092 17.95 -37.16 -22.21
N GLN A 1093 18.94 -36.97 -21.33
CA GLN A 1093 19.19 -35.73 -20.59
C GLN A 1093 19.91 -34.70 -21.47
#